data_AF-B0TN75-F1
#
_entry.id   AF-B0TN75-F1
#
_cell.length_a   1.000
_cell.length_b   1.000
_cell.length_c   1.000
_cell.angle_alpha   90.00
_cell.angle_beta   90.00
_cell.angle_gamma   90.00
#
_symmetry.space_group_name_H-M   'P 1'
#
loop_
_entity.id
_entity.type
_entity.pdbx_description
1 polymer ?
#
loop_
_entity_poly.entity_id
_entity_poly.type
_entity_poly.pdbx_seq_one_letter_code
_entity_poly.pdbx_strand_id
1 'polypeptide(L)'
;MMNANKFKTRLCYATLVAACSMSMVACSGDDGKDGEDGQPGGNVTTSAEVLTVTIDKTTITDNTLSIDFSAENELAIPVIKIAAIKINAAQLLPQIEGERSQWQKLASETCSPEKGCDGNLVDNMDGSYSYTLHAPLVAGDIAHNGDFTQRVLFKVLETDNLPATEVITDYNLDGSEISDNRSIIDGSSCLSCHDDIASIKHGGDNIENCASCHTSNYMSDASKVWPVLAHTVHIGITPQALGNCTTCHAKEVSETELQATNWNLVPTRETCSSCHDMTTNPVYDHSTQPDNGSCLTCHSPENTYDVHMSKSEKAVEEDQRNIVNISLEDAKLVEQNGEHFAEISFALLDRQGQRIAVANNNPADADWIKNLQLYVNWGTSVDFTTSRGYSIFVKSNKKDITQDGSDGITPAGERARTPLHKSEGNVFTYLMGPVVTQDQFSGDLLGDAGFITNRMIYCFDSAQNLVSCDQAGHTKNAEVNKRWFFDKDGLTEAPEAKRPLIVSNKTCGSCHGYDEFNDNSELACRNCHSRKTEINKELADTTCFSGHDHDELGEHVRPFEERAMVAKGKPGFLSSTADIVDPCLACHNPNTPPTQAIREMHTKASDWDFVEQLTVSHPDHKVWMHSLHTNQRATQDRENGVRNIEFPADKANCYRCHEGDTFGVERLTAVGRPLALDLDYNPDSRVHPATDITIDAYTSPVSATCYACHAKHEDADGKMVINKAVRAHMEQNGGRFGVTANELQVESCGVCHSLDNLKKVHNL
;
A
#
# COMPACT_ATOMS: atom_id res chain seq x y z
N MET A 1 -24.44 -44.72 -0.37
CA MET A 1 -24.43 -45.80 0.65
C MET A 1 -23.79 -45.20 1.89
N MET A 2 -24.59 -44.57 2.77
CA MET A 2 -25.09 -45.15 4.03
C MET A 2 -23.98 -45.80 4.87
N ASN A 3 -23.61 -45.16 5.97
CA ASN A 3 -23.83 -45.78 7.28
C ASN A 3 -23.85 -44.75 8.42
N ALA A 4 -25.07 -44.54 8.91
CA ALA A 4 -25.38 -43.97 10.19
C ALA A 4 -25.32 -45.07 11.25
N ASN A 5 -24.75 -44.78 12.43
CA ASN A 5 -24.95 -45.62 13.61
C ASN A 5 -25.89 -44.91 14.59
N LYS A 6 -27.11 -45.45 14.66
CA LYS A 6 -28.09 -45.23 15.74
C LYS A 6 -27.73 -46.07 16.95
N PHE A 7 -28.13 -45.61 18.15
CA PHE A 7 -28.71 -46.33 19.31
C PHE A 7 -28.36 -45.55 20.60
N LYS A 8 -29.20 -45.28 21.62
CA LYS A 8 -30.53 -45.75 22.04
C LYS A 8 -31.21 -44.69 22.92
N THR A 9 -32.53 -44.63 22.81
CA THR A 9 -33.50 -44.00 23.71
C THR A 9 -33.71 -44.82 24.99
N ARG A 10 -33.95 -44.14 26.13
CA ARG A 10 -34.78 -44.47 27.33
C ARG A 10 -34.30 -43.53 28.45
N LEU A 11 -35.11 -42.84 29.26
CA LEU A 11 -36.40 -43.20 29.83
C LEU A 11 -37.07 -41.91 30.40
N CYS A 12 -38.38 -41.75 30.19
CA CYS A 12 -39.19 -40.75 30.86
C CYS A 12 -39.30 -41.01 32.37
N TYR A 13 -39.27 -39.96 33.19
CA TYR A 13 -39.98 -39.92 34.47
C TYR A 13 -40.76 -38.62 34.62
N ALA A 14 -41.91 -38.78 35.27
CA ALA A 14 -43.06 -37.91 35.23
C ALA A 14 -42.97 -36.71 36.18
N THR A 15 -43.69 -35.68 35.77
CA THR A 15 -44.31 -34.59 36.52
C THR A 15 -44.56 -34.84 38.01
N LEU A 16 -44.18 -33.86 38.84
CA LEU A 16 -45.00 -33.45 39.98
C LEU A 16 -45.05 -31.92 40.07
N VAL A 17 -46.26 -31.39 39.90
CA VAL A 17 -46.64 -29.99 40.08
C VAL A 17 -46.79 -29.75 41.58
N ALA A 18 -46.14 -28.71 42.10
CA ALA A 18 -46.52 -28.07 43.36
C ALA A 18 -46.48 -26.55 43.17
N ALA A 19 -47.67 -25.97 43.05
CA ALA A 19 -47.89 -24.54 43.09
C ALA A 19 -47.92 -24.07 44.56
N CYS A 20 -47.16 -23.03 44.88
CA CYS A 20 -47.46 -22.14 46.00
C CYS A 20 -47.20 -20.70 45.57
N SER A 21 -48.25 -19.89 45.67
CA SER A 21 -48.36 -18.51 45.26
C SER A 21 -47.88 -17.52 46.33
N MET A 22 -47.21 -16.48 45.85
CA MET A 22 -47.17 -15.08 46.30
C MET A 22 -46.88 -14.74 47.77
N SER A 23 -45.77 -14.03 47.96
CA SER A 23 -45.75 -12.79 48.75
C SER A 23 -44.86 -11.76 48.05
N MET A 24 -45.47 -10.68 47.55
CA MET A 24 -44.76 -9.45 47.17
C MET A 24 -44.18 -8.80 48.42
N VAL A 25 -42.89 -8.49 48.37
CA VAL A 25 -42.30 -7.41 49.15
C VAL A 25 -41.51 -6.56 48.18
N ALA A 26 -41.99 -5.34 47.98
CA ALA A 26 -41.24 -4.28 47.34
C ALA A 26 -40.08 -3.89 48.26
N CYS A 27 -38.86 -3.98 47.74
CA CYS A 27 -37.72 -3.26 48.27
C CYS A 27 -37.06 -2.52 47.11
N SER A 28 -37.28 -1.21 47.05
CA SER A 28 -36.34 -0.28 46.42
C SER A 28 -34.99 -0.43 47.11
N GLY A 29 -33.97 -0.85 46.37
CA GLY A 29 -32.63 -1.07 46.86
C GLY A 29 -31.63 -0.80 45.75
N ASP A 30 -31.00 0.35 45.86
CA ASP A 30 -29.86 0.81 45.09
C ASP A 30 -28.61 0.23 45.79
N ASP A 31 -28.05 -0.86 45.32
CA ASP A 31 -26.68 -1.26 45.67
C ASP A 31 -25.98 -1.98 44.51
N GLY A 32 -25.19 -1.20 43.75
CA GLY A 32 -24.19 -1.70 42.78
C GLY A 32 -23.10 -2.53 43.46
N LYS A 33 -23.47 -3.70 43.98
CA LYS A 33 -22.59 -4.77 44.42
C LYS A 33 -22.73 -5.94 43.46
N ASP A 34 -21.62 -6.61 43.20
CA ASP A 34 -21.57 -7.84 42.42
C ASP A 34 -22.53 -8.90 43.00
N GLY A 35 -23.17 -9.68 42.13
CA GLY A 35 -23.99 -10.83 42.53
C GLY A 35 -23.14 -11.90 43.22
N GLU A 36 -23.76 -12.68 44.11
CA GLU A 36 -23.02 -13.72 44.85
C GLU A 36 -22.55 -14.86 43.91
N ASP A 37 -21.24 -15.10 43.88
CA ASP A 37 -20.63 -16.21 43.15
C ASP A 37 -21.19 -17.58 43.58
N GLY A 38 -21.22 -18.52 42.62
CA GLY A 38 -21.49 -19.93 42.87
C GLY A 38 -20.43 -20.64 43.74
N GLN A 39 -20.58 -21.96 43.93
CA GLN A 39 -19.53 -22.81 44.50
C GLN A 39 -18.77 -23.52 43.37
N PRO A 40 -17.44 -23.69 43.43
CA PRO A 40 -16.66 -24.30 42.36
C PRO A 40 -17.20 -25.66 41.91
N GLY A 41 -17.55 -25.78 40.63
CA GLY A 41 -17.98 -27.03 40.01
C GLY A 41 -16.86 -27.70 39.21
N GLY A 42 -16.42 -28.91 39.58
CA GLY A 42 -15.53 -29.72 38.73
C GLY A 42 -14.07 -29.22 38.62
N ASN A 43 -13.43 -29.49 37.47
CA ASN A 43 -12.05 -29.08 37.16
C ASN A 43 -12.10 -27.75 36.40
N VAL A 44 -11.73 -26.65 37.06
CA VAL A 44 -11.81 -25.26 36.56
C VAL A 44 -10.44 -24.57 36.65
N THR A 45 -10.25 -23.50 35.90
CA THR A 45 -9.02 -22.69 35.88
C THR A 45 -9.34 -21.20 36.03
N THR A 46 -8.35 -20.39 36.42
CA THR A 46 -8.44 -18.91 36.44
C THR A 46 -7.48 -18.26 35.44
N SER A 47 -6.85 -19.06 34.59
CA SER A 47 -5.86 -18.62 33.61
C SER A 47 -6.04 -19.32 32.28
N ALA A 48 -5.69 -18.62 31.21
CA ALA A 48 -5.71 -19.11 29.85
C ALA A 48 -4.56 -18.47 29.05
N GLU A 49 -3.91 -19.23 28.19
CA GLU A 49 -3.04 -18.68 27.14
C GLU A 49 -3.87 -18.27 25.92
N VAL A 50 -4.92 -19.04 25.63
CA VAL A 50 -5.97 -18.70 24.66
C VAL A 50 -7.31 -18.86 25.35
N LEU A 51 -8.10 -17.78 25.37
CA LEU A 51 -9.44 -17.78 25.94
C LEU A 51 -10.47 -17.93 24.82
N THR A 52 -11.35 -18.91 24.95
CA THR A 52 -12.54 -19.08 24.09
C THR A 52 -13.74 -18.63 24.88
N VAL A 53 -14.49 -17.66 24.36
CA VAL A 53 -15.75 -17.18 24.96
C VAL A 53 -16.90 -17.53 24.02
N THR A 54 -18.01 -18.03 24.57
CA THR A 54 -19.24 -18.31 23.82
C THR A 54 -20.40 -17.58 24.46
N ILE A 55 -21.14 -16.80 23.68
CA ILE A 55 -22.42 -16.23 24.11
C ILE A 55 -23.49 -17.33 23.96
N ASP A 56 -23.97 -17.84 25.07
CA ASP A 56 -24.94 -18.94 25.09
C ASP A 56 -26.37 -18.43 24.88
N LYS A 57 -26.67 -17.24 25.41
CA LYS A 57 -28.00 -16.64 25.31
C LYS A 57 -27.97 -15.13 25.49
N THR A 58 -28.79 -14.44 24.71
CA THR A 58 -29.10 -13.02 24.90
C THR A 58 -30.59 -12.84 25.17
N THR A 59 -30.94 -11.99 26.13
CA THR A 59 -32.33 -11.67 26.45
C THR A 59 -32.48 -10.18 26.70
N ILE A 60 -33.58 -9.61 26.21
CA ILE A 60 -33.92 -8.21 26.47
C ILE A 60 -35.28 -8.21 27.18
N THR A 61 -35.30 -7.71 28.42
CA THR A 61 -36.53 -7.57 29.22
C THR A 61 -36.57 -6.15 29.77
N ASP A 62 -37.70 -5.46 29.61
CA ASP A 62 -37.87 -4.07 30.07
C ASP A 62 -36.72 -3.14 29.61
N ASN A 63 -36.33 -3.23 28.32
CA ASN A 63 -35.21 -2.53 27.69
C ASN A 63 -33.82 -2.78 28.33
N THR A 64 -33.68 -3.84 29.12
CA THR A 64 -32.42 -4.21 29.76
C THR A 64 -31.89 -5.50 29.14
N LEU A 65 -30.64 -5.48 28.68
CA LEU A 65 -29.96 -6.63 28.09
C LEU A 65 -29.36 -7.51 29.19
N SER A 66 -29.59 -8.82 29.09
CA SER A 66 -28.87 -9.85 29.85
C SER A 66 -28.24 -10.86 28.91
N ILE A 67 -27.02 -11.28 29.23
CA ILE A 67 -26.18 -12.18 28.45
C ILE A 67 -25.77 -13.35 29.35
N ASP A 68 -26.04 -14.57 28.92
CA ASP A 68 -25.41 -15.77 29.47
C ASP A 68 -24.25 -16.15 28.57
N PHE A 69 -23.08 -16.40 29.14
CA PHE A 69 -21.87 -16.78 28.39
C PHE A 69 -21.03 -17.81 29.13
N SER A 70 -20.21 -18.52 28.38
CA SER A 70 -19.25 -19.49 28.90
C SER A 70 -17.84 -19.17 28.42
N ALA A 71 -16.84 -19.55 29.23
CA ALA A 71 -15.43 -19.33 28.92
C ALA A 71 -14.60 -20.58 29.17
N GLU A 72 -13.73 -20.91 28.23
CA GLU A 72 -12.82 -22.07 28.27
C GLU A 72 -11.40 -21.68 27.85
N ASN A 73 -10.38 -22.35 28.38
CA ASN A 73 -8.99 -22.15 27.96
C ASN A 73 -8.61 -23.02 26.75
N GLU A 74 -7.35 -22.96 26.33
CA GLU A 74 -6.77 -23.75 25.24
C GLU A 74 -6.88 -25.28 25.39
N LEU A 75 -7.24 -25.78 26.59
CA LEU A 75 -7.45 -27.19 26.90
C LEU A 75 -8.92 -27.56 27.09
N ALA A 76 -9.86 -26.66 26.73
CA ALA A 76 -11.29 -26.80 26.99
C ALA A 76 -11.61 -26.98 28.50
N ILE A 77 -10.82 -26.35 29.38
CA ILE A 77 -11.09 -26.30 30.81
C ILE A 77 -11.88 -25.03 31.11
N PRO A 78 -13.02 -25.11 31.81
CA PRO A 78 -13.82 -23.93 32.12
C PRO A 78 -13.06 -22.90 32.95
N VAL A 79 -13.12 -21.65 32.51
CA VAL A 79 -12.40 -20.50 33.10
C VAL A 79 -13.35 -19.75 34.04
N ILE A 80 -13.00 -19.69 35.32
CA ILE A 80 -13.73 -18.97 36.38
C ILE A 80 -13.01 -17.66 36.75
N LYS A 81 -13.72 -16.77 37.45
CA LYS A 81 -13.27 -15.47 37.99
C LYS A 81 -12.89 -14.43 36.94
N ILE A 82 -13.58 -14.44 35.80
CA ILE A 82 -13.54 -13.30 34.88
C ILE A 82 -14.23 -12.11 35.56
N ALA A 83 -13.46 -11.06 35.87
CA ALA A 83 -13.95 -9.88 36.58
C ALA A 83 -13.90 -8.60 35.74
N ALA A 84 -13.35 -8.66 34.52
CA ALA A 84 -13.13 -7.50 33.67
C ALA A 84 -13.74 -7.73 32.29
N ILE A 85 -14.89 -7.09 32.04
CA ILE A 85 -15.64 -7.22 30.78
C ILE A 85 -16.11 -5.85 30.25
N LYS A 86 -16.29 -5.76 28.94
CA LYS A 86 -16.87 -4.61 28.26
C LYS A 86 -17.94 -5.08 27.29
N ILE A 87 -19.09 -4.43 27.34
CA ILE A 87 -20.24 -4.73 26.49
C ILE A 87 -20.59 -3.47 25.71
N ASN A 88 -20.83 -3.64 24.40
CA ASN A 88 -21.51 -2.65 23.59
C ASN A 88 -22.73 -3.30 22.95
N ALA A 89 -23.87 -2.61 23.02
CA ALA A 89 -25.10 -3.04 22.39
C ALA A 89 -25.49 -2.04 21.30
N ALA A 90 -25.87 -2.56 20.14
CA ALA A 90 -26.37 -1.79 19.01
C ALA A 90 -27.56 -2.51 18.36
N GLN A 91 -28.34 -1.77 17.57
CA GLN A 91 -29.38 -2.34 16.70
C GLN A 91 -29.21 -1.85 15.27
N LEU A 92 -29.65 -2.64 14.30
CA LEU A 92 -29.59 -2.30 12.89
C LEU A 92 -30.93 -1.70 12.45
N LEU A 93 -30.95 -0.39 12.18
CA LEU A 93 -32.06 0.20 11.43
C LEU A 93 -32.01 -0.36 10.00
N PRO A 94 -33.06 -1.04 9.53
CA PRO A 94 -33.07 -1.64 8.20
C PRO A 94 -33.04 -0.56 7.12
N GLN A 95 -32.64 -0.98 5.92
CA GLN A 95 -32.69 -0.11 4.74
C GLN A 95 -34.13 0.33 4.45
N ILE A 96 -34.33 1.62 4.15
CA ILE A 96 -35.60 2.17 3.65
C ILE A 96 -35.34 2.86 2.30
N GLU A 97 -36.40 3.18 1.55
CA GLU A 97 -36.26 3.74 0.20
C GLU A 97 -35.32 4.97 0.14
N GLY A 98 -34.26 4.87 -0.67
CA GLY A 98 -33.22 5.89 -0.82
C GLY A 98 -32.13 5.89 0.26
N GLU A 99 -32.41 5.40 1.47
CA GLU A 99 -31.45 5.42 2.57
C GLU A 99 -30.74 4.08 2.75
N ARG A 100 -29.55 4.12 3.35
CA ARG A 100 -28.80 2.92 3.73
C ARG A 100 -29.30 2.35 5.06
N SER A 101 -29.12 1.05 5.30
CA SER A 101 -29.19 0.50 6.67
C SER A 101 -28.16 1.20 7.57
N GLN A 102 -28.39 1.27 8.87
CA GLN A 102 -27.43 1.89 9.78
C GLN A 102 -27.48 1.29 11.18
N TRP A 103 -26.31 0.99 11.72
CA TRP A 103 -26.19 0.66 13.14
C TRP A 103 -26.57 1.87 13.99
N GLN A 104 -27.25 1.61 15.09
CA GLN A 104 -27.58 2.57 16.13
C GLN A 104 -27.01 2.05 17.44
N LYS A 105 -26.05 2.78 18.02
CA LYS A 105 -25.53 2.44 19.34
C LYS A 105 -26.63 2.64 20.38
N LEU A 106 -26.83 1.67 21.27
CA LEU A 106 -27.87 1.70 22.32
C LEU A 106 -27.27 1.89 23.71
N ALA A 107 -26.32 1.05 24.09
CA ALA A 107 -25.71 1.09 25.41
C ALA A 107 -24.25 0.62 25.36
N SER A 108 -23.48 1.01 26.37
CA SER A 108 -22.10 0.54 26.56
C SER A 108 -21.80 0.52 28.04
N GLU A 109 -21.29 -0.60 28.53
CA GLU A 109 -20.89 -0.75 29.92
C GLU A 109 -19.53 -1.42 30.01
N THR A 110 -18.79 -1.09 31.06
CA THR A 110 -17.52 -1.73 31.38
C THR A 110 -17.54 -2.05 32.85
N CYS A 111 -17.33 -3.32 33.16
CA CYS A 111 -17.21 -3.86 34.50
C CYS A 111 -15.74 -4.22 34.70
N SER A 112 -15.07 -3.67 35.71
CA SER A 112 -13.73 -4.11 36.09
C SER A 112 -13.44 -3.81 37.55
N PRO A 113 -12.48 -4.51 38.19
CA PRO A 113 -12.08 -4.22 39.57
C PRO A 113 -11.62 -2.77 39.78
N GLU A 114 -11.07 -2.14 38.74
CA GLU A 114 -10.58 -0.76 38.78
C GLU A 114 -11.70 0.28 38.61
N LYS A 115 -12.68 0.01 37.73
CA LYS A 115 -13.76 0.95 37.42
C LYS A 115 -15.03 0.72 38.25
N GLY A 116 -15.17 -0.44 38.87
CA GLY A 116 -16.44 -0.93 39.41
C GLY A 116 -17.33 -1.55 38.33
N CYS A 117 -18.50 -2.01 38.76
CA CYS A 117 -19.51 -2.63 37.92
C CYS A 117 -20.87 -1.99 38.25
N ASP A 118 -21.42 -1.22 37.32
CA ASP A 118 -22.79 -0.68 37.49
C ASP A 118 -23.83 -1.78 37.20
N GLY A 119 -23.56 -2.60 36.17
CA GLY A 119 -24.29 -3.83 35.88
C GLY A 119 -24.00 -4.95 36.88
N ASN A 120 -24.62 -6.11 36.65
CA ASN A 120 -24.48 -7.27 37.53
C ASN A 120 -23.83 -8.44 36.77
N LEU A 121 -22.56 -8.73 37.07
CA LEU A 121 -21.85 -9.91 36.61
C LEU A 121 -21.91 -11.00 37.68
N VAL A 122 -22.37 -12.19 37.30
CA VAL A 122 -22.46 -13.37 38.15
C VAL A 122 -21.60 -14.47 37.56
N ASP A 123 -20.61 -14.95 38.32
CA ASP A 123 -19.85 -16.16 38.02
C ASP A 123 -20.52 -17.38 38.68
N ASN A 124 -20.95 -18.35 37.87
CA ASN A 124 -21.55 -19.59 38.39
C ASN A 124 -20.48 -20.56 38.94
N MET A 125 -19.20 -20.21 38.82
CA MET A 125 -18.02 -20.93 39.30
C MET A 125 -17.84 -22.32 38.65
N ASP A 126 -18.41 -22.51 37.47
CA ASP A 126 -18.26 -23.68 36.60
C ASP A 126 -17.81 -23.30 35.18
N GLY A 127 -17.42 -22.04 34.98
CA GLY A 127 -17.04 -21.41 33.71
C GLY A 127 -18.21 -20.85 32.90
N SER A 128 -19.44 -20.95 33.42
CA SER A 128 -20.58 -20.17 32.92
C SER A 128 -20.82 -18.92 33.76
N TYR A 129 -21.37 -17.89 33.12
CA TYR A 129 -21.58 -16.57 33.67
C TYR A 129 -22.91 -16.00 33.19
N SER A 130 -23.47 -15.08 33.97
CA SER A 130 -24.59 -14.24 33.57
C SER A 130 -24.23 -12.77 33.81
N TYR A 131 -24.43 -11.92 32.80
CA TYR A 131 -24.28 -10.48 32.91
C TYR A 131 -25.58 -9.76 32.59
N THR A 132 -26.02 -8.85 33.46
CA THR A 132 -27.16 -7.98 33.21
C THR A 132 -26.70 -6.52 33.22
N LEU A 133 -27.01 -5.79 32.14
CA LEU A 133 -26.69 -4.37 32.06
C LEU A 133 -27.50 -3.58 33.10
N HIS A 134 -26.93 -2.49 33.61
CA HIS A 134 -27.67 -1.51 34.40
C HIS A 134 -28.35 -0.47 33.52
N ALA A 135 -27.61 0.01 32.52
CA ALA A 135 -28.05 0.99 31.55
C ALA A 135 -29.15 0.38 30.67
N PRO A 136 -30.30 1.06 30.53
CA PRO A 136 -31.29 0.65 29.56
C PRO A 136 -30.73 0.82 28.14
N LEU A 137 -31.23 0.02 27.20
CA LEU A 137 -30.90 0.09 25.78
C LEU A 137 -31.53 1.33 25.12
N VAL A 138 -31.06 2.51 25.52
CA VAL A 138 -31.54 3.82 25.09
C VAL A 138 -30.36 4.76 24.91
N ALA A 139 -30.27 5.37 23.73
CA ALA A 139 -29.28 6.39 23.39
C ALA A 139 -29.97 7.64 22.82
N GLY A 140 -30.07 8.70 23.64
CA GLY A 140 -30.84 9.89 23.30
C GLY A 140 -32.32 9.55 23.08
N ASP A 141 -32.84 9.89 21.91
CA ASP A 141 -34.23 9.61 21.53
C ASP A 141 -34.44 8.21 20.90
N ILE A 142 -33.38 7.43 20.75
CA ILE A 142 -33.44 6.07 20.19
C ILE A 142 -33.51 5.07 21.33
N ALA A 143 -34.57 4.26 21.33
CA ALA A 143 -34.71 3.11 22.21
C ALA A 143 -34.64 1.81 21.40
N HIS A 144 -34.37 0.71 22.10
CA HIS A 144 -34.42 -0.63 21.55
C HIS A 144 -35.75 -0.91 20.81
N ASN A 145 -35.66 -1.50 19.64
CA ASN A 145 -36.78 -2.02 18.86
C ASN A 145 -36.57 -3.51 18.58
N GLY A 146 -37.52 -4.35 19.04
CA GLY A 146 -37.41 -5.79 18.92
C GLY A 146 -37.61 -6.36 17.51
N ASP A 147 -38.09 -5.54 16.58
CA ASP A 147 -38.21 -5.91 15.16
C ASP A 147 -36.87 -5.78 14.40
N PHE A 148 -35.87 -5.13 15.00
CA PHE A 148 -34.58 -4.89 14.36
C PHE A 148 -33.54 -5.94 14.77
N THR A 149 -32.59 -6.23 13.88
CA THR A 149 -31.41 -7.04 14.21
C THR A 149 -30.64 -6.36 15.35
N GLN A 150 -30.31 -7.12 16.38
CA GLN A 150 -29.49 -6.66 17.50
C GLN A 150 -28.05 -7.12 17.31
N ARG A 151 -27.09 -6.34 17.82
CA ARG A 151 -25.68 -6.68 17.89
C ARG A 151 -25.16 -6.49 19.31
N VAL A 152 -24.44 -7.49 19.80
CA VAL A 152 -23.67 -7.43 21.04
C VAL A 152 -22.20 -7.62 20.72
N LEU A 153 -21.38 -6.69 21.19
CA LEU A 153 -19.92 -6.79 21.17
C LEU A 153 -19.47 -6.98 22.60
N PHE A 154 -19.12 -8.21 22.94
CA PHE A 154 -18.75 -8.65 24.28
C PHE A 154 -17.25 -8.91 24.34
N LYS A 155 -16.54 -8.19 25.20
CA LYS A 155 -15.09 -8.32 25.34
C LYS A 155 -14.71 -8.65 26.78
N VAL A 156 -13.97 -9.73 26.96
CA VAL A 156 -13.15 -9.95 28.15
C VAL A 156 -11.89 -9.11 28.01
N LEU A 157 -11.60 -8.29 29.03
CA LEU A 157 -10.44 -7.41 29.04
C LEU A 157 -9.18 -8.20 29.44
N GLU A 158 -8.04 -7.81 28.87
CA GLU A 158 -6.75 -8.40 29.21
C GLU A 158 -6.43 -8.21 30.70
N THR A 159 -5.86 -9.26 31.30
CA THR A 159 -5.33 -9.27 32.66
C THR A 159 -4.02 -10.07 32.69
N ASP A 160 -3.32 -10.07 33.83
CA ASP A 160 -2.11 -10.89 34.02
C ASP A 160 -2.31 -12.40 33.74
N ASN A 161 -3.55 -12.90 33.82
CA ASN A 161 -3.87 -14.32 33.68
C ASN A 161 -4.73 -14.67 32.45
N LEU A 162 -5.27 -13.66 31.75
CA LEU A 162 -6.22 -13.86 30.66
C LEU A 162 -5.91 -12.91 29.50
N PRO A 163 -5.86 -13.39 28.25
CA PRO A 163 -5.75 -12.52 27.09
C PRO A 163 -7.06 -11.74 26.89
N ALA A 164 -6.98 -10.59 26.21
CA ALA A 164 -8.18 -9.93 25.69
C ALA A 164 -8.88 -10.86 24.68
N THR A 165 -10.21 -10.97 24.76
CA THR A 165 -11.00 -11.80 23.84
C THR A 165 -12.33 -11.14 23.59
N GLU A 166 -12.71 -11.00 22.32
CA GLU A 166 -13.95 -10.38 21.90
C GLU A 166 -14.81 -11.35 21.10
N VAL A 167 -16.11 -11.34 21.39
CA VAL A 167 -17.15 -12.07 20.67
C VAL A 167 -18.18 -11.07 20.19
N ILE A 168 -18.50 -11.16 18.90
CA ILE A 168 -19.56 -10.37 18.29
C ILE A 168 -20.70 -11.32 17.94
N THR A 169 -21.92 -10.94 18.28
CA THR A 169 -23.11 -11.72 17.96
C THR A 169 -24.21 -10.82 17.48
N ASP A 170 -24.69 -11.13 16.27
CA ASP A 170 -25.91 -10.56 15.73
C ASP A 170 -27.06 -11.55 15.96
N TYR A 171 -28.25 -11.04 16.26
CA TYR A 171 -29.43 -11.87 16.48
C TYR A 171 -30.74 -11.10 16.30
N ASN A 172 -31.79 -11.80 15.90
CA ASN A 172 -33.17 -11.31 15.99
C ASN A 172 -33.79 -11.81 17.30
N LEU A 173 -34.58 -10.97 17.97
CA LEU A 173 -35.19 -11.36 19.25
C LEU A 173 -36.21 -12.50 19.15
N ASP A 174 -36.81 -12.68 17.98
CA ASP A 174 -37.72 -13.79 17.69
C ASP A 174 -36.99 -15.10 17.33
N GLY A 175 -35.65 -15.07 17.25
CA GLY A 175 -34.80 -16.20 16.86
C GLY A 175 -34.84 -16.53 15.37
N SER A 176 -35.43 -15.67 14.52
CA SER A 176 -35.38 -15.82 13.07
C SER A 176 -33.96 -15.64 12.51
N GLU A 177 -33.72 -16.19 11.33
CA GLU A 177 -32.45 -16.01 10.62
C GLU A 177 -32.24 -14.53 10.25
N ILE A 178 -30.98 -14.10 10.29
CA ILE A 178 -30.60 -12.73 10.01
C ILE A 178 -30.51 -12.56 8.49
N SER A 179 -31.35 -11.69 7.94
CA SER A 179 -31.38 -11.37 6.51
C SER A 179 -30.53 -10.15 6.14
N ASP A 180 -30.26 -9.28 7.11
CA ASP A 180 -29.35 -8.13 7.01
C ASP A 180 -28.58 -7.97 8.32
N ASN A 181 -27.26 -8.12 8.24
CA ASN A 181 -26.30 -7.86 9.32
C ASN A 181 -25.31 -6.75 8.93
N ARG A 182 -25.57 -6.05 7.82
CA ARG A 182 -24.71 -5.02 7.25
C ARG A 182 -23.25 -5.48 7.08
N SER A 183 -23.05 -6.75 6.70
CA SER A 183 -21.73 -7.31 6.36
C SER A 183 -21.33 -6.89 4.94
N ILE A 184 -20.66 -5.74 4.84
CA ILE A 184 -20.31 -5.10 3.56
C ILE A 184 -18.83 -5.32 3.20
N ILE A 185 -17.96 -5.43 4.21
CA ILE A 185 -16.51 -5.58 4.05
C ILE A 185 -15.98 -6.58 5.07
N ASP A 186 -15.04 -7.42 4.63
CA ASP A 186 -14.27 -8.32 5.49
C ASP A 186 -12.99 -7.66 6.01
N GLY A 187 -12.65 -7.90 7.27
CA GLY A 187 -11.46 -7.32 7.92
C GLY A 187 -10.14 -7.68 7.24
N SER A 188 -10.05 -8.83 6.56
CA SER A 188 -8.83 -9.25 5.86
C SER A 188 -8.45 -8.29 4.72
N SER A 189 -9.42 -7.60 4.11
CA SER A 189 -9.16 -6.59 3.09
C SER A 189 -8.27 -5.46 3.62
N CYS A 190 -8.48 -5.05 4.88
CA CYS A 190 -7.70 -4.01 5.56
C CYS A 190 -6.27 -4.47 5.84
N LEU A 191 -6.10 -5.75 6.20
CA LEU A 191 -4.80 -6.35 6.58
C LEU A 191 -3.83 -6.53 5.39
N SER A 192 -4.33 -6.32 4.16
CA SER A 192 -3.47 -6.19 2.99
C SER A 192 -2.49 -5.01 3.12
N CYS A 193 -2.92 -3.95 3.83
CA CYS A 193 -2.13 -2.74 4.08
C CYS A 193 -1.75 -2.55 5.56
N HIS A 194 -2.63 -2.91 6.49
CA HIS A 194 -2.41 -2.76 7.94
C HIS A 194 -1.85 -4.05 8.56
N ASP A 195 -1.09 -3.92 9.65
CA ASP A 195 -0.60 -5.08 10.42
C ASP A 195 -1.71 -5.78 11.21
N ASP A 196 -2.63 -4.98 11.75
CA ASP A 196 -3.76 -5.46 12.52
C ASP A 196 -4.85 -4.38 12.54
N ILE A 197 -6.07 -4.77 12.92
CA ILE A 197 -7.19 -3.83 13.06
C ILE A 197 -7.10 -3.02 14.36
N ALA A 198 -6.55 -3.62 15.42
CA ALA A 198 -6.51 -3.03 16.76
C ALA A 198 -5.62 -1.77 16.85
N SER A 199 -4.57 -1.68 16.03
CA SER A 199 -3.67 -0.54 15.93
C SER A 199 -4.24 0.62 15.12
N ILE A 200 -5.40 0.43 14.47
CA ILE A 200 -6.10 1.51 13.75
C ILE A 200 -6.75 2.48 14.77
N LYS A 201 -6.02 3.55 15.08
CA LYS A 201 -6.42 4.66 15.98
C LYS A 201 -6.72 4.24 17.42
N HIS A 202 -8.00 4.21 17.83
CA HIS A 202 -8.41 4.13 19.24
C HIS A 202 -9.22 2.88 19.59
N GLY A 203 -9.01 1.81 18.84
CA GLY A 203 -9.32 0.46 19.30
C GLY A 203 -10.66 -0.09 18.84
N GLY A 204 -10.54 -1.18 18.11
CA GLY A 204 -11.51 -2.25 17.94
C GLY A 204 -10.71 -3.47 17.51
N ASP A 205 -10.99 -4.66 18.05
CA ASP A 205 -10.27 -5.86 17.62
C ASP A 205 -10.70 -6.29 16.21
N ASN A 206 -11.86 -5.80 15.76
CA ASN A 206 -12.52 -6.12 14.51
C ASN A 206 -13.23 -4.89 13.91
N ILE A 207 -13.58 -4.95 12.63
CA ILE A 207 -14.17 -3.82 11.91
C ILE A 207 -15.61 -3.50 12.35
N GLU A 208 -16.31 -4.52 12.86
CA GLU A 208 -17.64 -4.44 13.44
C GLU A 208 -17.68 -3.50 14.64
N ASN A 209 -16.60 -3.44 15.43
CA ASN A 209 -16.50 -2.51 16.57
C ASN A 209 -16.61 -1.06 16.10
N CYS A 210 -15.88 -0.76 15.01
CA CYS A 210 -15.89 0.54 14.40
C CYS A 210 -17.30 0.85 13.88
N ALA A 211 -17.90 -0.06 13.12
CA ALA A 211 -19.24 0.12 12.55
C ALA A 211 -20.36 0.30 13.61
N SER A 212 -20.22 -0.33 14.78
CA SER A 212 -21.19 -0.25 15.88
C SER A 212 -21.03 1.00 16.75
N CYS A 213 -19.87 1.66 16.73
CA CYS A 213 -19.66 2.92 17.46
C CYS A 213 -19.71 4.15 16.56
N HIS A 214 -19.17 4.08 15.34
CA HIS A 214 -19.18 5.17 14.37
C HIS A 214 -20.54 5.29 13.67
N THR A 215 -21.59 5.48 14.47
CA THR A 215 -22.99 5.57 14.05
C THR A 215 -23.48 7.02 14.02
N SER A 216 -24.51 7.28 13.22
CA SER A 216 -25.12 8.62 13.08
C SER A 216 -25.70 9.16 14.40
N ASN A 217 -26.19 8.28 15.27
CA ASN A 217 -26.78 8.66 16.55
C ASN A 217 -25.77 8.85 17.69
N TYR A 218 -24.51 8.46 17.49
CA TYR A 218 -23.48 8.54 18.53
C TYR A 218 -22.35 9.51 18.16
N MET A 219 -22.04 9.65 16.87
CA MET A 219 -21.06 10.61 16.40
C MET A 219 -21.65 12.02 16.35
N SER A 220 -21.01 12.95 17.06
CA SER A 220 -21.37 14.38 17.00
C SER A 220 -20.97 15.05 15.67
N ASP A 221 -20.14 14.39 14.87
CA ASP A 221 -19.61 14.86 13.60
C ASP A 221 -19.94 13.83 12.52
N ALA A 222 -20.70 14.23 11.51
CA ALA A 222 -21.16 13.35 10.44
C ALA A 222 -20.00 12.76 9.62
N SER A 223 -18.86 13.45 9.53
CA SER A 223 -17.66 12.94 8.85
C SER A 223 -17.05 11.72 9.55
N LYS A 224 -17.39 11.50 10.82
CA LYS A 224 -16.92 10.37 11.62
C LYS A 224 -17.87 9.18 11.60
N VAL A 225 -18.97 9.25 10.85
CA VAL A 225 -19.86 8.10 10.67
C VAL A 225 -19.18 7.08 9.75
N TRP A 226 -19.25 5.79 10.08
CA TRP A 226 -18.37 4.74 9.57
C TRP A 226 -18.11 4.76 8.05
N PRO A 227 -19.13 4.68 7.16
CA PRO A 227 -18.90 4.72 5.72
C PRO A 227 -18.31 6.05 5.23
N VAL A 228 -18.57 7.16 5.90
CA VAL A 228 -17.98 8.47 5.52
C VAL A 228 -16.52 8.51 5.97
N LEU A 229 -16.26 8.16 7.24
CA LEU A 229 -14.93 8.13 7.82
C LEU A 229 -13.99 7.23 7.03
N ALA A 230 -14.41 5.99 6.76
CA ALA A 230 -13.61 5.00 6.05
C ALA A 230 -13.20 5.52 4.68
N HIS A 231 -14.08 6.16 3.90
CA HIS A 231 -13.67 6.72 2.62
C HIS A 231 -12.79 7.98 2.79
N THR A 232 -13.15 8.90 3.68
CA THR A 232 -12.43 10.16 3.87
C THR A 232 -10.98 9.97 4.32
N VAL A 233 -10.68 8.95 5.13
CA VAL A 233 -9.30 8.68 5.57
C VAL A 233 -8.45 7.95 4.52
N HIS A 234 -9.06 7.42 3.45
CA HIS A 234 -8.34 6.73 2.38
C HIS A 234 -8.30 7.51 1.07
N ILE A 235 -9.26 8.40 0.79
CA ILE A 235 -9.24 9.19 -0.43
C ILE A 235 -8.01 10.11 -0.47
N GLY A 236 -7.26 10.02 -1.57
CA GLY A 236 -6.08 10.85 -1.79
C GLY A 236 -4.83 10.41 -1.00
N ILE A 237 -4.98 9.44 -0.09
CA ILE A 237 -3.92 8.89 0.76
C ILE A 237 -3.58 7.46 0.33
N THR A 238 -4.58 6.68 -0.11
CA THR A 238 -4.37 5.30 -0.55
C THR A 238 -3.34 5.22 -1.69
N PRO A 239 -2.43 4.24 -1.66
CA PRO A 239 -1.46 4.03 -2.72
C PRO A 239 -2.06 3.45 -4.02
N GLN A 240 -3.32 3.05 -4.01
CA GLN A 240 -4.00 2.42 -5.15
C GLN A 240 -4.73 3.44 -6.03
N ALA A 241 -5.21 2.99 -7.19
CA ALA A 241 -6.00 3.81 -8.08
C ALA A 241 -7.27 4.34 -7.38
N LEU A 242 -7.43 5.67 -7.32
CA LEU A 242 -8.71 6.28 -6.91
C LEU A 242 -9.83 5.74 -7.80
N GLY A 243 -10.79 5.04 -7.19
CA GLY A 243 -11.90 4.37 -7.88
C GLY A 243 -11.81 2.84 -7.94
N ASN A 244 -10.72 2.21 -7.47
CA ASN A 244 -10.71 0.76 -7.26
C ASN A 244 -11.47 0.41 -5.97
N CYS A 245 -12.79 0.25 -6.05
CA CYS A 245 -13.62 -0.12 -4.91
C CYS A 245 -13.23 -1.51 -4.35
N THR A 246 -12.64 -2.36 -5.19
CA THR A 246 -12.39 -3.77 -4.89
C THR A 246 -11.17 -4.04 -4.03
N THR A 247 -10.44 -2.97 -3.68
CA THR A 247 -9.47 -3.01 -2.59
C THR A 247 -10.12 -3.36 -1.25
N CYS A 248 -11.34 -2.89 -1.01
CA CYS A 248 -12.07 -3.12 0.25
C CYS A 248 -13.40 -3.87 0.04
N HIS A 249 -14.07 -3.66 -1.09
CA HIS A 249 -15.39 -4.21 -1.36
C HIS A 249 -15.33 -5.43 -2.27
N ALA A 250 -15.92 -6.55 -1.86
CA ALA A 250 -16.05 -7.69 -2.76
C ALA A 250 -16.99 -7.36 -3.93
N LYS A 251 -16.76 -8.00 -5.08
CA LYS A 251 -17.60 -7.87 -6.28
C LYS A 251 -18.89 -8.68 -6.18
N GLU A 252 -18.91 -9.68 -5.31
CA GLU A 252 -19.99 -10.65 -5.18
C GLU A 252 -20.32 -10.86 -3.70
N VAL A 253 -21.57 -11.23 -3.44
CA VAL A 253 -22.05 -11.59 -2.10
C VAL A 253 -21.50 -12.96 -1.71
N SER A 254 -21.07 -13.12 -0.46
CA SER A 254 -20.62 -14.39 0.12
C SER A 254 -21.50 -14.78 1.32
N GLU A 255 -21.28 -15.96 1.89
CA GLU A 255 -21.99 -16.39 3.11
C GLU A 255 -21.65 -15.49 4.32
N THR A 256 -20.48 -14.84 4.32
CA THR A 256 -20.00 -13.97 5.40
C THR A 256 -20.20 -12.48 5.12
N GLU A 257 -20.42 -12.08 3.87
CA GLU A 257 -20.66 -10.70 3.43
C GLU A 257 -21.95 -10.62 2.60
N LEU A 258 -23.09 -10.79 3.28
CA LEU A 258 -24.42 -10.80 2.67
C LEU A 258 -24.78 -9.48 1.96
N GLN A 259 -24.07 -8.39 2.30
CA GLN A 259 -24.26 -7.06 1.74
C GLN A 259 -23.00 -6.53 1.02
N ALA A 260 -22.11 -7.42 0.56
CA ALA A 260 -20.84 -7.04 -0.06
C ALA A 260 -21.00 -6.02 -1.19
N THR A 261 -22.04 -6.16 -2.02
CA THR A 261 -22.30 -5.31 -3.19
C THR A 261 -23.08 -4.03 -2.88
N ASN A 262 -23.28 -3.68 -1.60
CA ASN A 262 -23.97 -2.43 -1.25
C ASN A 262 -23.24 -1.16 -1.73
N TRP A 263 -21.93 -1.25 -2.02
CA TRP A 263 -21.14 -0.13 -2.51
C TRP A 263 -21.63 0.44 -3.85
N ASN A 264 -22.22 -0.38 -4.72
CA ASN A 264 -22.85 0.09 -5.96
C ASN A 264 -24.39 0.02 -5.93
N LEU A 265 -25.00 -0.72 -5.00
CA LEU A 265 -26.47 -0.83 -4.88
C LEU A 265 -27.12 0.29 -4.04
N VAL A 266 -26.39 0.96 -3.15
CA VAL A 266 -26.98 1.88 -2.15
C VAL A 266 -26.28 3.25 -2.17
N PRO A 267 -26.49 4.07 -3.23
CA PRO A 267 -25.93 5.41 -3.28
C PRO A 267 -26.63 6.33 -2.27
N THR A 268 -25.84 7.01 -1.43
CA THR A 268 -26.32 8.04 -0.51
C THR A 268 -25.42 9.26 -0.59
N ARG A 269 -26.00 10.46 -0.50
CA ARG A 269 -25.27 11.72 -0.58
C ARG A 269 -24.11 11.77 0.42
N GLU A 270 -24.36 11.34 1.66
CA GLU A 270 -23.36 11.32 2.73
C GLU A 270 -22.15 10.45 2.36
N THR A 271 -22.39 9.25 1.82
CA THR A 271 -21.30 8.34 1.44
C THR A 271 -20.58 8.83 0.19
N CYS A 272 -21.29 9.23 -0.87
CA CYS A 272 -20.66 9.70 -2.11
C CYS A 272 -19.86 10.99 -1.92
N SER A 273 -20.34 11.88 -1.04
CA SER A 273 -19.67 13.16 -0.73
C SER A 273 -18.36 13.04 0.05
N SER A 274 -18.09 11.85 0.62
CA SER A 274 -16.78 11.56 1.20
C SER A 274 -15.65 11.63 0.16
N CYS A 275 -15.98 11.38 -1.11
CA CYS A 275 -15.05 11.38 -2.24
C CYS A 275 -15.34 12.47 -3.28
N HIS A 276 -16.61 12.79 -3.50
CA HIS A 276 -17.04 13.79 -4.48
C HIS A 276 -17.43 15.09 -3.79
N ASP A 277 -16.79 16.19 -4.15
CA ASP A 277 -17.25 17.50 -3.69
C ASP A 277 -18.54 17.90 -4.41
N MET A 278 -19.67 17.61 -3.78
CA MET A 278 -21.02 17.92 -4.28
C MET A 278 -21.42 19.38 -4.05
N THR A 279 -20.58 20.17 -3.36
CA THR A 279 -20.90 21.52 -2.91
C THR A 279 -20.22 22.61 -3.73
N THR A 280 -19.00 22.36 -4.22
CA THR A 280 -18.24 23.35 -5.01
C THR A 280 -17.98 22.91 -6.45
N ASN A 281 -18.15 21.63 -6.77
CA ASN A 281 -17.87 21.13 -8.11
C ASN A 281 -19.09 21.29 -9.04
N PRO A 282 -19.02 22.15 -10.08
CA PRO A 282 -20.15 22.38 -10.99
C PRO A 282 -20.49 21.15 -11.86
N VAL A 283 -19.62 20.13 -11.91
CA VAL A 283 -19.89 18.85 -12.61
C VAL A 283 -20.74 17.91 -11.75
N TYR A 284 -20.70 18.06 -10.41
CA TYR A 284 -21.38 17.20 -9.45
C TYR A 284 -22.41 17.98 -8.62
N ASP A 285 -22.98 19.07 -9.13
CA ASP A 285 -23.97 19.86 -8.39
C ASP A 285 -25.27 19.06 -8.18
N HIS A 286 -25.44 18.55 -6.96
CA HIS A 286 -26.63 17.85 -6.49
C HIS A 286 -27.45 18.70 -5.51
N SER A 287 -27.28 20.02 -5.50
CA SER A 287 -28.02 20.94 -4.60
C SER A 287 -29.54 20.85 -4.73
N THR A 288 -30.03 20.30 -5.85
CA THR A 288 -31.45 20.07 -6.14
C THR A 288 -31.99 18.75 -5.58
N GLN A 289 -31.14 17.90 -5.00
CA GLN A 289 -31.52 16.62 -4.38
C GLN A 289 -31.65 16.80 -2.86
N PRO A 290 -32.87 16.97 -2.32
CA PRO A 290 -33.06 17.22 -0.89
C PRO A 290 -32.77 15.98 -0.03
N ASP A 291 -32.98 14.79 -0.59
CA ASP A 291 -32.87 13.47 0.05
C ASP A 291 -32.25 12.44 -0.92
N ASN A 292 -32.09 11.21 -0.44
CA ASN A 292 -31.49 10.12 -1.21
C ASN A 292 -32.49 9.30 -2.05
N GLY A 293 -33.79 9.65 -2.03
CA GLY A 293 -34.86 8.85 -2.67
C GLY A 293 -34.75 8.73 -4.18
N SER A 294 -34.10 9.70 -4.84
CA SER A 294 -33.96 9.73 -6.30
C SER A 294 -32.61 9.24 -6.81
N CYS A 295 -31.65 8.91 -5.95
CA CYS A 295 -30.27 8.59 -6.35
C CYS A 295 -30.21 7.46 -7.39
N LEU A 296 -30.91 6.34 -7.14
CA LEU A 296 -30.94 5.18 -8.02
C LEU A 296 -31.62 5.42 -9.37
N THR A 297 -32.36 6.53 -9.54
CA THR A 297 -32.96 6.90 -10.83
C THR A 297 -31.88 7.25 -11.87
N CYS A 298 -30.75 7.81 -11.41
CA CYS A 298 -29.65 8.22 -12.27
C CYS A 298 -28.38 7.38 -12.04
N HIS A 299 -28.16 6.94 -10.79
CA HIS A 299 -27.02 6.13 -10.37
C HIS A 299 -27.46 4.68 -10.20
N SER A 300 -27.84 4.02 -11.31
CA SER A 300 -28.13 2.58 -11.26
C SER A 300 -26.89 1.80 -10.79
N PRO A 301 -27.06 0.58 -10.25
CA PRO A 301 -25.93 -0.23 -9.82
C PRO A 301 -24.91 -0.49 -10.92
N GLU A 302 -25.37 -0.70 -12.15
CA GLU A 302 -24.53 -0.89 -13.33
C GLU A 302 -23.78 0.39 -13.67
N ASN A 303 -24.45 1.55 -13.71
CA ASN A 303 -23.78 2.82 -14.00
C ASN A 303 -22.73 3.17 -12.94
N THR A 304 -23.05 2.97 -11.66
CA THR A 304 -22.11 3.18 -10.56
C THR A 304 -20.91 2.24 -10.67
N TYR A 305 -21.14 0.97 -10.97
CA TYR A 305 -20.07 0.01 -11.22
C TYR A 305 -19.19 0.43 -12.40
N ASP A 306 -19.82 0.78 -13.53
CA ASP A 306 -19.13 1.06 -14.78
C ASP A 306 -18.20 2.27 -14.68
N VAL A 307 -18.63 3.36 -14.05
CA VAL A 307 -17.82 4.58 -13.96
C VAL A 307 -16.60 4.43 -13.05
N HIS A 308 -16.62 3.45 -12.12
CA HIS A 308 -15.52 3.17 -11.20
C HIS A 308 -14.60 2.03 -11.69
N MET A 309 -15.18 0.94 -12.23
CA MET A 309 -14.44 -0.31 -12.50
C MET A 309 -14.28 -0.64 -14.00
N SER A 310 -15.26 -0.32 -14.86
CA SER A 310 -15.32 -0.90 -16.23
C SER A 310 -14.11 -0.58 -17.11
N LYS A 311 -13.49 0.60 -16.97
CA LYS A 311 -12.34 0.98 -17.83
C LYS A 311 -11.12 0.12 -17.57
N SER A 312 -10.82 -0.18 -16.30
CA SER A 312 -9.74 -1.10 -15.93
C SER A 312 -10.07 -2.53 -16.32
N GLU A 313 -11.29 -2.99 -16.03
CA GLU A 313 -11.71 -4.36 -16.34
C GLU A 313 -11.73 -4.61 -17.84
N LYS A 314 -12.32 -3.70 -18.62
CA LYS A 314 -12.30 -3.76 -20.08
C LYS A 314 -10.87 -3.83 -20.61
N ALA A 315 -9.94 -3.04 -20.08
CA ALA A 315 -8.55 -3.07 -20.54
C ALA A 315 -7.87 -4.44 -20.31
N VAL A 316 -8.24 -5.13 -19.23
CA VAL A 316 -7.76 -6.47 -18.88
C VAL A 316 -8.48 -7.54 -19.72
N GLU A 317 -9.82 -7.54 -19.76
CA GLU A 317 -10.64 -8.48 -20.53
C GLU A 317 -10.31 -8.47 -22.02
N GLU A 318 -10.12 -7.29 -22.58
CA GLU A 318 -9.75 -7.10 -23.98
C GLU A 318 -8.25 -7.31 -24.24
N ASP A 319 -7.47 -7.64 -23.22
CA ASP A 319 -6.02 -7.87 -23.26
C ASP A 319 -5.24 -6.72 -23.93
N GLN A 320 -5.66 -5.48 -23.66
CA GLN A 320 -5.21 -4.30 -24.40
C GLN A 320 -3.69 -4.04 -24.29
N ARG A 321 -3.02 -4.64 -23.31
CA ARG A 321 -1.55 -4.55 -23.10
C ARG A 321 -0.73 -5.44 -24.02
N ASN A 322 -1.34 -6.47 -24.60
CA ASN A 322 -0.65 -7.42 -25.48
C ASN A 322 -0.94 -7.17 -26.96
N ILE A 323 -1.63 -6.08 -27.32
CA ILE A 323 -1.80 -5.66 -28.73
C ILE A 323 -0.45 -5.61 -29.45
N VAL A 324 0.57 -5.06 -28.76
CA VAL A 324 1.96 -5.03 -29.24
C VAL A 324 2.87 -5.52 -28.14
N ASN A 325 3.75 -6.45 -28.49
CA ASN A 325 4.75 -7.04 -27.62
C ASN A 325 6.16 -6.77 -28.15
N ILE A 326 7.11 -6.50 -27.26
CA ILE A 326 8.54 -6.54 -27.56
C ILE A 326 9.05 -7.95 -27.29
N SER A 327 9.82 -8.46 -28.24
CA SER A 327 10.56 -9.72 -28.15
C SER A 327 12.04 -9.43 -28.36
N LEU A 328 12.89 -9.80 -27.40
CA LEU A 328 14.33 -9.82 -27.66
C LEU A 328 14.66 -11.06 -28.49
N GLU A 329 15.32 -10.83 -29.62
CA GLU A 329 15.73 -11.87 -30.56
C GLU A 329 17.18 -12.29 -30.31
N ASP A 330 18.03 -11.35 -29.87
CA ASP A 330 19.41 -11.60 -29.46
C ASP A 330 19.88 -10.45 -28.53
N ALA A 331 20.79 -10.76 -27.60
CA ALA A 331 21.48 -9.79 -26.77
C ALA A 331 22.80 -10.38 -26.29
N LYS A 332 23.92 -9.69 -26.50
CA LYS A 332 25.26 -10.16 -26.10
C LYS A 332 26.26 -9.01 -26.01
N LEU A 333 27.47 -9.29 -25.52
CA LEU A 333 28.59 -8.37 -25.66
C LEU A 333 29.32 -8.58 -26.99
N VAL A 334 29.69 -7.47 -27.63
CA VAL A 334 30.56 -7.43 -28.80
C VAL A 334 31.75 -6.52 -28.51
N GLU A 335 32.94 -6.90 -28.97
CA GLU A 335 34.15 -6.10 -28.78
C GLU A 335 34.40 -5.21 -30.00
N GLN A 336 34.64 -3.92 -29.77
CA GLN A 336 35.08 -2.98 -30.78
C GLN A 336 36.23 -2.13 -30.23
N ASN A 337 37.36 -2.14 -30.93
CA ASN A 337 38.55 -1.36 -30.56
C ASN A 337 39.06 -1.59 -29.13
N GLY A 338 38.89 -2.81 -28.57
CA GLY A 338 39.29 -3.15 -27.21
C GLY A 338 38.29 -2.75 -26.13
N GLU A 339 37.12 -2.25 -26.50
CA GLU A 339 36.01 -1.96 -25.59
C GLU A 339 34.83 -2.91 -25.87
N HIS A 340 34.03 -3.19 -24.84
CA HIS A 340 32.84 -4.04 -24.97
C HIS A 340 31.59 -3.20 -25.12
N PHE A 341 30.68 -3.62 -26.00
CA PHE A 341 29.38 -2.99 -26.24
C PHE A 341 28.29 -4.05 -26.15
N ALA A 342 27.12 -3.70 -25.60
CA ALA A 342 25.94 -4.55 -25.65
C ALA A 342 25.24 -4.41 -27.02
N GLU A 343 25.23 -5.49 -27.79
CA GLU A 343 24.46 -5.59 -29.04
C GLU A 343 23.08 -6.16 -28.72
N ILE A 344 22.02 -5.36 -28.87
CA ILE A 344 20.65 -5.71 -28.50
C ILE A 344 19.78 -5.74 -29.75
N SER A 345 19.15 -6.88 -30.02
CA SER A 345 18.25 -7.08 -31.16
C SER A 345 16.85 -7.40 -30.67
N PHE A 346 15.85 -6.66 -31.14
CA PHE A 346 14.45 -6.91 -30.77
C PHE A 346 13.50 -6.80 -31.96
N ALA A 347 12.34 -7.44 -31.84
CA ALA A 347 11.22 -7.33 -32.77
C ALA A 347 9.97 -6.82 -32.05
N LEU A 348 9.06 -6.23 -32.83
CA LEU A 348 7.70 -5.90 -32.39
C LEU A 348 6.76 -7.01 -32.87
N LEU A 349 6.02 -7.63 -31.96
CA LEU A 349 5.11 -8.74 -32.23
C LEU A 349 3.65 -8.31 -31.99
N ASP A 350 2.75 -8.86 -32.78
CA ASP A 350 1.31 -8.80 -32.50
C ASP A 350 0.90 -9.87 -31.47
N ARG A 351 -0.40 -9.92 -31.15
CA ARG A 351 -0.98 -10.92 -30.24
C ARG A 351 -0.81 -12.36 -30.69
N GLN A 352 -0.62 -12.60 -31.99
CA GLN A 352 -0.41 -13.92 -32.57
C GLN A 352 1.09 -14.27 -32.62
N GLY A 353 1.95 -13.44 -32.04
CA GLY A 353 3.40 -13.62 -32.05
C GLY A 353 4.03 -13.36 -33.42
N GLN A 354 3.32 -12.74 -34.36
CA GLN A 354 3.86 -12.41 -35.68
C GLN A 354 4.54 -11.05 -35.63
N ARG A 355 5.65 -10.92 -36.36
CA ARG A 355 6.39 -9.65 -36.44
C ARG A 355 5.56 -8.58 -37.15
N ILE A 356 5.42 -7.44 -36.50
CA ILE A 356 4.75 -6.25 -37.05
C ILE A 356 5.72 -5.55 -37.99
N ALA A 357 5.32 -5.41 -39.26
CA ALA A 357 6.05 -4.62 -40.22
C ALA A 357 5.87 -3.12 -39.95
N VAL A 358 6.97 -2.37 -39.96
CA VAL A 358 6.98 -0.91 -39.76
C VAL A 358 7.54 -0.20 -40.99
N ALA A 359 7.14 1.06 -41.18
CA ALA A 359 7.62 1.88 -42.29
C ALA A 359 9.15 1.94 -42.29
N ASN A 360 9.75 1.89 -43.49
CA ASN A 360 11.20 1.90 -43.72
C ASN A 360 12.00 0.84 -42.93
N ASN A 361 11.35 -0.19 -42.38
CA ASN A 361 11.98 -1.15 -41.47
C ASN A 361 12.64 -0.45 -40.26
N ASN A 362 12.05 0.65 -39.79
CA ASN A 362 12.48 1.42 -38.63
C ASN A 362 11.29 1.71 -37.70
N PRO A 363 11.29 1.23 -36.44
CA PRO A 363 10.19 1.45 -35.51
C PRO A 363 10.00 2.93 -35.15
N ALA A 364 11.03 3.77 -35.32
CA ALA A 364 10.91 5.21 -35.12
C ALA A 364 9.95 5.87 -36.13
N ASP A 365 9.60 5.22 -37.24
CA ASP A 365 8.69 5.73 -38.27
C ASP A 365 7.22 5.31 -38.06
N ALA A 366 6.95 4.46 -37.06
CA ALA A 366 5.59 4.02 -36.73
C ALA A 366 4.82 5.11 -35.93
N ASP A 367 3.79 5.69 -36.52
CA ASP A 367 2.99 6.79 -35.94
C ASP A 367 2.04 6.34 -34.81
N TRP A 368 1.75 5.05 -34.72
CA TRP A 368 1.02 4.42 -33.61
C TRP A 368 1.90 4.19 -32.37
N ILE A 369 3.22 4.37 -32.45
CA ILE A 369 4.13 4.32 -31.30
C ILE A 369 4.21 5.71 -30.66
N LYS A 370 3.75 5.84 -29.41
CA LYS A 370 3.93 7.07 -28.64
C LYS A 370 5.26 7.12 -27.91
N ASN A 371 5.74 5.98 -27.42
CA ASN A 371 7.01 5.87 -26.70
C ASN A 371 7.55 4.45 -26.86
N LEU A 372 8.81 4.29 -27.25
CA LEU A 372 9.49 3.01 -27.29
C LEU A 372 10.92 3.20 -26.78
N GLN A 373 11.20 2.59 -25.65
CA GLN A 373 12.50 2.64 -24.99
C GLN A 373 12.89 1.27 -24.47
N LEU A 374 14.17 0.94 -24.54
CA LEU A 374 14.76 -0.18 -23.82
C LEU A 374 15.87 0.36 -22.91
N TYR A 375 15.91 -0.07 -21.67
CA TYR A 375 16.97 0.24 -20.72
C TYR A 375 17.88 -0.96 -20.61
N VAL A 376 19.18 -0.73 -20.70
CA VAL A 376 20.22 -1.77 -20.68
C VAL A 376 21.22 -1.39 -19.60
N ASN A 377 21.59 -2.31 -18.71
CA ASN A 377 22.65 -2.08 -17.73
C ASN A 377 23.49 -3.36 -17.54
N TRP A 378 24.68 -3.25 -16.94
CA TRP A 378 25.65 -4.35 -16.80
C TRP A 378 26.09 -4.52 -15.34
N GLY A 379 26.27 -5.77 -14.91
CA GLY A 379 26.70 -6.12 -13.56
C GLY A 379 25.54 -6.40 -12.62
N THR A 380 24.63 -7.32 -12.99
CA THR A 380 23.43 -7.64 -12.18
C THR A 380 23.78 -8.17 -10.80
N SER A 381 24.92 -8.85 -10.64
CA SER A 381 25.37 -9.40 -9.37
C SER A 381 25.75 -8.32 -8.34
N VAL A 382 26.05 -7.10 -8.79
CA VAL A 382 26.58 -6.00 -7.98
C VAL A 382 25.70 -4.75 -7.99
N ASP A 383 24.41 -4.84 -8.31
CA ASP A 383 23.52 -3.66 -8.42
C ASP A 383 24.00 -2.64 -9.49
N PHE A 384 24.54 -3.16 -10.60
CA PHE A 384 24.99 -2.45 -11.79
C PHE A 384 26.25 -1.59 -11.65
N THR A 385 26.90 -1.35 -12.79
CA THR A 385 28.17 -0.60 -12.91
C THR A 385 28.01 0.85 -13.32
N THR A 386 26.82 1.25 -13.76
CA THR A 386 26.55 2.61 -14.24
C THR A 386 25.28 3.18 -13.63
N SER A 387 25.25 4.50 -13.46
CA SER A 387 24.11 5.24 -12.90
C SER A 387 22.80 4.97 -13.65
N ARG A 388 22.73 5.36 -14.93
CA ARG A 388 21.48 5.35 -15.71
C ARG A 388 21.46 4.27 -16.80
N GLY A 389 22.41 3.34 -16.77
CA GLY A 389 22.60 2.38 -17.84
C GLY A 389 22.76 3.06 -19.19
N TYR A 390 22.41 2.30 -20.22
CA TYR A 390 22.29 2.72 -21.59
C TYR A 390 20.82 2.64 -21.99
N SER A 391 20.27 3.75 -22.46
CA SER A 391 18.88 3.80 -22.91
C SER A 391 18.84 3.81 -24.43
N ILE A 392 18.15 2.85 -25.02
CA ILE A 392 17.76 2.86 -26.43
C ILE A 392 16.51 3.72 -26.53
N PHE A 393 16.64 4.97 -27.00
CA PHE A 393 15.51 5.85 -27.30
C PHE A 393 15.10 5.68 -28.75
N VAL A 394 14.16 4.79 -29.04
CA VAL A 394 13.60 4.69 -30.40
C VAL A 394 12.64 5.85 -30.65
N LYS A 395 11.74 6.08 -29.69
CA LYS A 395 10.77 7.19 -29.67
C LYS A 395 10.49 7.59 -28.24
N SER A 396 10.39 8.90 -27.99
CA SER A 396 10.12 9.45 -26.67
C SER A 396 8.89 10.34 -26.69
N ASN A 397 8.01 10.17 -25.71
CA ASN A 397 6.88 11.08 -25.50
C ASN A 397 7.24 12.33 -24.69
N LYS A 398 8.54 12.66 -24.62
CA LYS A 398 9.07 13.78 -23.83
C LYS A 398 9.61 14.85 -24.76
N LYS A 399 9.26 16.09 -24.44
CA LYS A 399 9.79 17.29 -25.08
C LYS A 399 11.27 17.42 -24.73
N ASP A 400 12.05 17.89 -25.69
CA ASP A 400 13.43 18.31 -25.48
C ASP A 400 13.71 19.51 -26.40
N ILE A 401 13.64 20.71 -25.86
CA ILE A 401 13.80 21.93 -26.66
C ILE A 401 15.24 22.14 -27.15
N THR A 402 16.21 21.41 -26.60
CA THR A 402 17.61 21.54 -26.99
C THR A 402 17.92 20.78 -28.28
N GLN A 403 17.04 19.83 -28.65
CA GLN A 403 17.13 19.13 -29.92
C GLN A 403 16.55 20.00 -31.06
N ASP A 404 17.41 20.43 -31.97
CA ASP A 404 17.06 21.22 -33.16
C ASP A 404 16.89 20.37 -34.43
N GLY A 405 17.07 19.05 -34.32
CA GLY A 405 17.00 18.08 -35.42
C GLY A 405 18.29 17.96 -36.24
N SER A 406 19.38 18.56 -35.77
CA SER A 406 20.68 18.53 -36.46
C SER A 406 21.32 17.14 -36.53
N ASP A 407 20.90 16.19 -35.69
CA ASP A 407 21.39 14.80 -35.72
C ASP A 407 20.87 13.98 -36.92
N GLY A 408 19.90 14.52 -37.66
CA GLY A 408 19.35 13.93 -38.89
C GLY A 408 18.42 12.73 -38.68
N ILE A 409 18.19 12.29 -37.44
CA ILE A 409 17.32 11.13 -37.12
C ILE A 409 16.21 11.47 -36.12
N THR A 410 16.40 12.54 -35.34
CA THR A 410 15.47 13.01 -34.33
C THR A 410 14.74 14.26 -34.84
N PRO A 411 13.40 14.29 -34.83
CA PRO A 411 12.66 15.52 -35.07
C PRO A 411 12.99 16.61 -34.04
N ALA A 412 13.03 17.87 -34.47
CA ALA A 412 13.24 19.00 -33.57
C ALA A 412 12.18 19.02 -32.44
N GLY A 413 12.62 19.25 -31.20
CA GLY A 413 11.77 19.24 -30.01
C GLY A 413 11.49 17.85 -29.40
N GLU A 414 11.93 16.76 -30.04
CA GLU A 414 11.91 15.41 -29.45
C GLU A 414 13.23 15.08 -28.75
N ARG A 415 13.19 14.20 -27.75
CA ARG A 415 14.41 13.65 -27.15
C ARG A 415 15.24 12.91 -28.22
N ALA A 416 16.55 13.15 -28.22
CA ALA A 416 17.52 12.49 -29.11
C ALA A 416 17.30 10.97 -29.19
N ARG A 417 17.16 10.46 -30.42
CA ARG A 417 16.97 9.04 -30.71
C ARG A 417 18.31 8.33 -30.75
N THR A 418 18.33 7.10 -30.28
CA THR A 418 19.50 6.23 -30.41
C THR A 418 19.63 5.80 -31.88
N PRO A 419 20.82 5.93 -32.51
CA PRO A 419 21.02 5.45 -33.87
C PRO A 419 20.77 3.95 -33.99
N LEU A 420 20.00 3.56 -35.02
CA LEU A 420 19.74 2.16 -35.35
C LEU A 420 21.01 1.55 -35.98
N HIS A 421 21.54 0.48 -35.39
CA HIS A 421 22.79 -0.14 -35.86
C HIS A 421 22.56 -1.01 -37.10
N LYS A 422 21.53 -1.86 -37.06
CA LYS A 422 21.13 -2.72 -38.18
C LYS A 422 19.62 -2.98 -38.12
N SER A 423 18.99 -3.19 -39.26
CA SER A 423 17.62 -3.68 -39.33
C SER A 423 17.42 -4.66 -40.48
N GLU A 424 16.93 -5.87 -40.17
CA GLU A 424 16.70 -6.94 -41.14
C GLU A 424 15.49 -7.79 -40.73
N GLY A 425 14.52 -7.95 -41.64
CA GLY A 425 13.33 -8.77 -41.38
C GLY A 425 12.49 -8.33 -40.17
N ASN A 426 12.36 -7.02 -39.94
CA ASN A 426 11.72 -6.40 -38.77
C ASN A 426 12.36 -6.79 -37.42
N VAL A 427 13.67 -7.08 -37.43
CA VAL A 427 14.51 -7.14 -36.22
C VAL A 427 15.41 -5.92 -36.21
N PHE A 428 15.37 -5.18 -35.11
CA PHE A 428 16.04 -3.90 -34.93
C PHE A 428 17.18 -4.08 -33.94
N THR A 429 18.41 -3.88 -34.40
CA THR A 429 19.63 -4.04 -33.61
C THR A 429 20.19 -2.68 -33.24
N TYR A 430 20.52 -2.52 -31.96
CA TYR A 430 21.16 -1.34 -31.38
C TYR A 430 22.46 -1.76 -30.69
N LEU A 431 23.43 -0.86 -30.68
CA LEU A 431 24.73 -1.07 -30.05
C LEU A 431 24.91 -0.05 -28.93
N MET A 432 25.04 -0.53 -27.69
CA MET A 432 25.09 0.30 -26.49
C MET A 432 26.41 0.13 -25.75
N GLY A 433 27.06 1.23 -25.38
CA GLY A 433 28.33 1.17 -24.66
C GLY A 433 29.26 2.35 -24.97
N PRO A 434 30.55 2.21 -24.61
CA PRO A 434 31.19 1.00 -24.09
C PRO A 434 30.72 0.63 -22.67
N VAL A 435 30.34 -0.63 -22.44
CA VAL A 435 29.90 -1.12 -21.12
C VAL A 435 31.07 -1.24 -20.14
N VAL A 436 30.82 -0.98 -18.86
CA VAL A 436 31.84 -1.04 -17.81
C VAL A 436 32.00 -2.48 -17.35
N THR A 437 33.04 -3.16 -17.84
CA THR A 437 33.40 -4.53 -17.47
C THR A 437 34.52 -4.61 -16.45
N GLN A 438 35.23 -3.50 -16.19
CA GLN A 438 36.19 -3.37 -15.10
C GLN A 438 35.69 -2.29 -14.15
N ASP A 439 35.27 -2.69 -12.94
CA ASP A 439 34.70 -1.82 -11.94
C ASP A 439 35.67 -1.60 -10.78
N GLN A 440 35.77 -0.37 -10.29
CA GLN A 440 36.72 -0.01 -9.22
C GLN A 440 36.44 -0.70 -7.88
N PHE A 441 35.19 -1.08 -7.60
CA PHE A 441 34.78 -1.71 -6.35
C PHE A 441 34.64 -3.23 -6.50
N SER A 442 34.12 -3.67 -7.64
CA SER A 442 33.77 -5.07 -7.88
C SER A 442 34.81 -5.84 -8.71
N GLY A 443 35.78 -5.16 -9.33
CA GLY A 443 36.82 -5.79 -10.14
C GLY A 443 36.34 -6.18 -11.55
N ASP A 444 36.77 -7.35 -12.02
CA ASP A 444 36.44 -7.86 -13.35
C ASP A 444 35.02 -8.43 -13.39
N LEU A 445 34.18 -7.82 -14.23
CA LEU A 445 32.77 -8.15 -14.43
C LEU A 445 32.49 -8.59 -15.87
N LEU A 446 33.51 -8.95 -16.67
CA LEU A 446 33.28 -9.43 -18.04
C LEU A 446 32.43 -10.71 -18.09
N GLY A 447 32.55 -11.57 -17.08
CA GLY A 447 31.75 -12.79 -16.93
C GLY A 447 30.43 -12.61 -16.18
N ASP A 448 30.08 -11.38 -15.79
CA ASP A 448 28.78 -11.07 -15.18
C ASP A 448 27.69 -10.99 -16.27
N ALA A 449 26.48 -10.60 -15.87
CA ALA A 449 25.34 -10.45 -16.75
C ALA A 449 24.87 -8.99 -16.86
N GLY A 450 24.23 -8.70 -17.98
CA GLY A 450 23.46 -7.51 -18.24
C GLY A 450 21.96 -7.73 -18.06
N PHE A 451 21.26 -6.63 -17.88
CA PHE A 451 19.82 -6.56 -17.69
C PHE A 451 19.20 -5.67 -18.76
N ILE A 452 18.04 -6.07 -19.28
CA ILE A 452 17.27 -5.30 -20.26
C ILE A 452 15.81 -5.25 -19.81
N THR A 453 15.21 -4.07 -19.91
CA THR A 453 13.77 -3.89 -19.73
C THR A 453 13.19 -2.90 -20.73
N ASN A 454 11.93 -3.08 -21.11
CA ASN A 454 11.24 -2.24 -22.08
C ASN A 454 10.35 -1.18 -21.42
N ARG A 455 10.04 -0.14 -22.20
CA ARG A 455 8.98 0.81 -21.92
C ARG A 455 8.28 1.22 -23.22
N MET A 456 7.14 0.59 -23.48
CA MET A 456 6.39 0.73 -24.73
C MET A 456 5.00 1.31 -24.51
N ILE A 457 4.64 2.34 -25.27
CA ILE A 457 3.32 2.98 -25.28
C ILE A 457 2.86 3.14 -26.72
N TYR A 458 1.66 2.67 -27.03
CA TYR A 458 1.08 2.69 -28.37
C TYR A 458 -0.39 3.14 -28.37
N CYS A 459 -0.91 3.43 -29.55
CA CYS A 459 -2.27 3.90 -29.77
C CYS A 459 -3.07 2.96 -30.69
N PHE A 460 -4.36 2.79 -30.38
CA PHE A 460 -5.27 1.88 -31.10
C PHE A 460 -6.71 2.43 -31.13
N ASP A 461 -7.52 1.98 -32.08
CA ASP A 461 -8.95 2.33 -32.17
C ASP A 461 -9.83 1.42 -31.29
N SER A 462 -11.15 1.63 -31.27
CA SER A 462 -12.07 0.79 -30.47
C SER A 462 -12.16 -0.67 -30.93
N ALA A 463 -11.68 -0.98 -32.13
CA ALA A 463 -11.56 -2.34 -32.67
C ALA A 463 -10.14 -2.91 -32.44
N GLN A 464 -9.30 -2.21 -31.67
CA GLN A 464 -7.92 -2.55 -31.33
C GLN A 464 -6.96 -2.61 -32.52
N ASN A 465 -7.30 -1.95 -33.63
CA ASN A 465 -6.35 -1.75 -34.71
C ASN A 465 -5.37 -0.63 -34.32
N LEU A 466 -4.09 -0.81 -34.63
CA LEU A 466 -3.08 0.23 -34.44
C LEU A 466 -3.40 1.44 -35.31
N VAL A 467 -3.45 2.62 -34.71
CA VAL A 467 -3.72 3.89 -35.38
C VAL A 467 -2.77 4.97 -34.91
N SER A 468 -2.62 6.02 -35.72
CA SER A 468 -1.79 7.17 -35.38
C SER A 468 -2.13 7.73 -33.99
N CYS A 469 -1.10 7.97 -33.19
CA CYS A 469 -1.26 8.59 -31.87
C CYS A 469 -1.70 10.06 -31.91
N ASP A 470 -1.77 10.66 -33.09
CA ASP A 470 -2.22 12.03 -33.31
C ASP A 470 -3.65 12.09 -33.90
N GLN A 471 -4.24 10.94 -34.26
CA GLN A 471 -5.63 10.86 -34.73
C GLN A 471 -6.62 11.16 -33.59
N ALA A 472 -7.75 11.81 -33.85
CA ALA A 472 -8.80 11.94 -32.81
C ALA A 472 -9.46 10.58 -32.49
N GLY A 473 -9.81 10.37 -31.22
CA GLY A 473 -10.57 9.17 -30.77
C GLY A 473 -9.75 7.88 -30.59
N HIS A 474 -8.42 7.94 -30.66
CA HIS A 474 -7.58 6.79 -30.29
C HIS A 474 -7.64 6.52 -28.77
N THR A 475 -7.41 5.26 -28.41
CA THR A 475 -7.06 4.81 -27.07
C THR A 475 -5.55 4.65 -26.98
N LYS A 476 -4.97 4.77 -25.77
CA LYS A 476 -3.55 4.49 -25.51
C LYS A 476 -3.43 3.44 -24.44
N ASN A 477 -2.49 2.53 -24.60
CA ASN A 477 -2.08 1.62 -23.53
C ASN A 477 -0.56 1.38 -23.61
N ALA A 478 -0.04 0.59 -22.68
CA ALA A 478 1.36 0.22 -22.61
C ALA A 478 1.53 -1.28 -22.47
N GLU A 479 2.61 -1.79 -23.07
CA GLU A 479 3.05 -3.15 -22.82
C GLU A 479 3.48 -3.31 -21.35
N VAL A 480 3.38 -4.53 -20.82
CA VAL A 480 4.06 -4.96 -19.58
C VAL A 480 5.56 -4.70 -19.66
N ASN A 481 6.14 -4.32 -18.52
CA ASN A 481 7.59 -4.35 -18.39
C ASN A 481 8.02 -5.81 -18.36
N LYS A 482 8.95 -6.15 -19.24
CA LYS A 482 9.61 -7.44 -19.28
C LYS A 482 11.03 -7.28 -18.75
N ARG A 483 11.56 -8.38 -18.25
CA ARG A 483 12.90 -8.52 -17.70
C ARG A 483 13.63 -9.53 -18.55
N TRP A 484 14.73 -9.11 -19.17
CA TRP A 484 15.62 -10.00 -19.89
C TRP A 484 17.02 -9.88 -19.33
N PHE A 485 17.74 -10.99 -19.36
CA PHE A 485 19.11 -11.07 -18.93
C PHE A 485 19.97 -11.62 -20.07
N PHE A 486 21.21 -11.15 -20.14
CA PHE A 486 22.17 -11.60 -21.14
C PHE A 486 23.56 -11.64 -20.53
N ASP A 487 24.40 -12.55 -20.99
CA ASP A 487 25.82 -12.57 -20.64
C ASP A 487 26.65 -12.15 -21.85
N LYS A 488 27.98 -12.38 -21.78
CA LYS A 488 28.88 -12.04 -22.89
C LYS A 488 28.54 -12.79 -24.20
N ASP A 489 27.92 -13.97 -24.11
CA ASP A 489 27.72 -14.89 -25.23
C ASP A 489 26.29 -14.83 -25.78
N GLY A 490 25.28 -14.46 -24.98
CA GLY A 490 23.90 -14.37 -25.44
C GLY A 490 22.85 -14.08 -24.37
N LEU A 491 21.58 -14.11 -24.78
CA LEU A 491 20.44 -14.13 -23.87
C LEU A 491 20.54 -15.34 -22.94
N THR A 492 20.21 -15.16 -21.67
CA THR A 492 20.31 -16.21 -20.66
C THR A 492 19.15 -16.15 -19.67
N GLU A 493 18.73 -17.33 -19.21
CA GLU A 493 17.75 -17.51 -18.13
C GLU A 493 18.40 -18.08 -16.87
N ALA A 494 19.74 -18.18 -16.86
CA ALA A 494 20.50 -18.71 -15.74
C ALA A 494 20.16 -17.95 -14.44
N PRO A 495 19.82 -18.64 -13.34
CA PRO A 495 19.46 -17.97 -12.09
C PRO A 495 20.53 -17.00 -11.57
N GLU A 496 21.81 -17.32 -11.78
CA GLU A 496 22.95 -16.50 -11.40
C GLU A 496 23.09 -15.19 -12.19
N ALA A 497 22.51 -15.11 -13.40
CA ALA A 497 22.47 -13.88 -14.19
C ALA A 497 21.41 -12.90 -13.66
N LYS A 498 20.43 -13.41 -12.91
CA LYS A 498 19.36 -12.61 -12.32
C LYS A 498 19.87 -11.92 -11.07
N ARG A 499 19.38 -10.71 -10.84
CA ARG A 499 19.64 -10.01 -9.59
C ARG A 499 19.05 -10.81 -8.41
N PRO A 500 19.69 -10.84 -7.24
CA PRO A 500 19.10 -11.43 -6.04
C PRO A 500 17.72 -10.84 -5.74
N LEU A 501 16.75 -11.72 -5.47
CA LEU A 501 15.42 -11.34 -5.03
C LEU A 501 15.49 -10.80 -3.60
N ILE A 502 15.13 -9.53 -3.42
CA ILE A 502 15.10 -8.86 -2.11
C ILE A 502 13.67 -8.47 -1.74
N VAL A 503 12.91 -7.99 -2.72
CA VAL A 503 11.50 -7.62 -2.64
C VAL A 503 10.81 -8.13 -3.90
N SER A 504 9.48 -8.26 -3.91
CA SER A 504 8.71 -8.67 -5.08
C SER A 504 7.58 -7.68 -5.41
N ASN A 505 7.07 -7.75 -6.64
CA ASN A 505 5.87 -7.01 -7.01
C ASN A 505 4.66 -7.41 -6.16
N LYS A 506 4.63 -8.64 -5.65
CA LYS A 506 3.59 -9.14 -4.73
C LYS A 506 3.67 -8.47 -3.36
N THR A 507 4.85 -8.41 -2.74
CA THR A 507 4.98 -7.80 -1.40
C THR A 507 4.67 -6.31 -1.44
N CYS A 508 5.13 -5.60 -2.46
CA CYS A 508 4.79 -4.19 -2.63
C CYS A 508 3.32 -3.99 -3.06
N GLY A 509 2.79 -4.91 -3.87
CA GLY A 509 1.43 -4.86 -4.39
C GLY A 509 0.35 -5.11 -3.34
N SER A 510 0.69 -5.61 -2.15
CA SER A 510 -0.27 -5.71 -1.04
C SER A 510 -0.87 -4.35 -0.66
N CYS A 511 -0.08 -3.28 -0.80
CA CYS A 511 -0.52 -1.90 -0.60
C CYS A 511 -0.81 -1.17 -1.91
N HIS A 512 -0.02 -1.44 -2.96
CA HIS A 512 -0.04 -0.68 -4.22
C HIS A 512 -0.87 -1.32 -5.35
N GLY A 513 -1.61 -2.38 -5.06
CA GLY A 513 -2.30 -3.22 -6.05
C GLY A 513 -1.34 -4.20 -6.72
N TYR A 514 -1.82 -5.41 -7.03
CA TYR A 514 -1.01 -6.49 -7.60
C TYR A 514 -1.76 -7.20 -8.74
N ASP A 515 -1.15 -7.20 -9.91
CA ASP A 515 -1.57 -7.98 -11.07
C ASP A 515 -0.80 -9.31 -11.07
N GLU A 516 -1.43 -10.36 -10.55
CA GLU A 516 -0.83 -11.70 -10.43
C GLU A 516 -0.49 -12.31 -11.80
N PHE A 517 -1.27 -12.03 -12.84
CA PHE A 517 -1.06 -12.63 -14.16
C PHE A 517 0.24 -12.13 -14.80
N ASN A 518 0.55 -10.85 -14.63
CA ASN A 518 1.77 -10.24 -15.19
C ASN A 518 2.90 -10.08 -14.17
N ASP A 519 2.72 -10.51 -12.91
CA ASP A 519 3.66 -10.30 -11.79
C ASP A 519 4.11 -8.83 -11.68
N ASN A 520 3.14 -7.90 -11.59
CA ASN A 520 3.39 -6.46 -11.54
C ASN A 520 2.60 -5.77 -10.43
N SER A 521 3.15 -4.69 -9.88
CA SER A 521 2.36 -3.79 -9.03
C SER A 521 1.46 -2.90 -9.90
N GLU A 522 0.37 -2.37 -9.35
CA GLU A 522 -0.47 -1.38 -10.06
C GLU A 522 0.05 0.06 -9.86
N LEU A 523 1.26 0.22 -9.33
CA LEU A 523 1.80 1.51 -8.94
C LEU A 523 2.05 2.42 -10.14
N ALA A 524 1.48 3.62 -10.09
CA ALA A 524 1.76 4.69 -11.04
C ALA A 524 2.83 5.64 -10.50
N CYS A 525 4.11 5.28 -10.69
CA CYS A 525 5.26 5.97 -10.07
C CYS A 525 5.43 7.45 -10.47
N ARG A 526 4.81 7.94 -11.56
CA ARG A 526 4.86 9.38 -11.96
C ARG A 526 4.30 10.34 -10.91
N ASN A 527 3.55 9.83 -9.95
CA ASN A 527 3.01 10.58 -8.84
C ASN A 527 4.07 10.91 -7.78
N CYS A 528 5.22 10.21 -7.80
CA CYS A 528 6.32 10.44 -6.87
C CYS A 528 7.26 11.59 -7.26
N HIS A 529 7.14 12.08 -8.50
CA HIS A 529 7.97 13.15 -9.01
C HIS A 529 7.36 14.52 -8.74
N SER A 530 8.23 15.49 -8.50
CA SER A 530 7.91 16.87 -8.10
C SER A 530 7.01 17.59 -9.10
N ARG A 531 6.46 18.73 -8.64
CA ARG A 531 5.71 19.66 -9.49
C ARG A 531 6.57 20.13 -10.67
N LYS A 532 5.93 20.51 -11.77
CA LYS A 532 6.63 21.15 -12.89
C LYS A 532 6.93 22.61 -12.50
N THR A 533 8.21 22.95 -12.31
CA THR A 533 8.68 24.34 -12.26
C THR A 533 8.54 25.02 -13.63
N GLU A 534 8.65 26.35 -13.72
CA GLU A 534 8.63 27.05 -15.01
C GLU A 534 9.80 26.62 -15.89
N ILE A 535 11.00 26.46 -15.30
CA ILE A 535 12.18 25.91 -15.99
C ILE A 535 11.89 24.50 -16.54
N ASN A 536 11.20 23.66 -15.77
CA ASN A 536 10.78 22.32 -16.20
C ASN A 536 9.79 22.37 -17.37
N LYS A 537 8.76 23.21 -17.27
CA LYS A 537 7.73 23.39 -18.31
C LYS A 537 8.35 23.85 -19.62
N GLU A 538 9.35 24.73 -19.55
CA GLU A 538 10.09 25.20 -20.72
C GLU A 538 10.84 24.03 -21.41
N LEU A 539 11.69 23.32 -20.66
CA LEU A 539 12.66 22.36 -21.19
C LEU A 539 12.03 21.03 -21.62
N ALA A 540 11.20 20.44 -20.76
CA ALA A 540 10.79 19.04 -20.90
C ALA A 540 9.30 18.77 -20.61
N ASP A 541 8.62 19.71 -19.96
CA ASP A 541 7.21 19.66 -19.58
C ASP A 541 6.79 18.29 -18.97
N THR A 542 7.58 17.80 -18.02
CA THR A 542 7.44 16.45 -17.46
C THR A 542 7.78 16.46 -15.98
N THR A 543 7.03 15.72 -15.17
CA THR A 543 7.37 15.58 -13.74
C THR A 543 8.73 14.91 -13.53
N CYS A 544 9.21 14.11 -14.49
CA CYS A 544 10.52 13.43 -14.43
C CYS A 544 11.77 14.35 -14.51
N PHE A 545 11.62 15.68 -14.50
CA PHE A 545 12.76 16.61 -14.51
C PHE A 545 12.70 17.52 -13.27
N SER A 546 13.77 17.51 -12.49
CA SER A 546 13.89 18.31 -11.29
C SER A 546 14.44 19.70 -11.61
N GLY A 547 14.00 20.71 -10.88
CA GLY A 547 14.49 22.08 -10.99
C GLY A 547 13.86 22.98 -9.94
N HIS A 548 14.33 24.21 -9.87
CA HIS A 548 13.78 25.26 -9.04
C HIS A 548 13.29 26.42 -9.92
N ASP A 549 12.57 27.36 -9.32
CA ASP A 549 12.21 28.63 -9.96
C ASP A 549 13.04 29.76 -9.32
N HIS A 550 12.95 30.96 -9.87
CA HIS A 550 13.55 32.17 -9.29
C HIS A 550 12.47 33.18 -8.93
N ASP A 551 12.66 33.96 -7.87
CA ASP A 551 11.78 35.07 -7.53
C ASP A 551 12.07 36.32 -8.39
N GLU A 552 11.33 37.41 -8.13
CA GLU A 552 11.50 38.68 -8.86
C GLU A 552 12.91 39.30 -8.69
N LEU A 553 13.65 38.89 -7.67
CA LEU A 553 15.02 39.34 -7.40
C LEU A 553 16.07 38.39 -8.02
N GLY A 554 15.63 37.28 -8.63
CA GLY A 554 16.51 36.26 -9.19
C GLY A 554 17.03 35.26 -8.17
N GLU A 555 16.50 35.25 -6.94
CA GLU A 555 16.90 34.31 -5.90
C GLU A 555 16.18 32.97 -6.08
N HIS A 556 16.87 31.88 -5.72
CA HIS A 556 16.31 30.54 -5.83
C HIS A 556 15.08 30.36 -4.93
N VAL A 557 13.95 30.05 -5.55
CA VAL A 557 12.72 29.72 -4.83
C VAL A 557 12.64 28.22 -4.66
N ARG A 558 12.59 27.78 -3.40
CA ARG A 558 12.22 26.41 -3.08
C ARG A 558 10.82 26.15 -3.64
N PRO A 559 10.61 25.09 -4.43
CA PRO A 559 9.30 24.78 -4.95
C PRO A 559 8.36 24.36 -3.81
N PHE A 560 7.62 25.32 -3.26
CA PHE A 560 6.72 25.13 -2.12
C PHE A 560 5.31 24.69 -2.50
N GLU A 561 4.90 24.67 -3.77
CA GLU A 561 3.56 24.18 -4.08
C GLU A 561 3.50 22.66 -4.02
N GLU A 562 2.88 22.22 -2.94
CA GLU A 562 1.80 21.26 -2.92
C GLU A 562 1.69 20.30 -4.11
N ARG A 563 2.40 19.17 -4.03
CA ARG A 563 1.89 17.96 -4.65
C ARG A 563 1.94 16.83 -3.65
N ALA A 564 0.79 16.52 -3.06
CA ALA A 564 0.69 15.33 -2.22
C ALA A 564 1.11 14.16 -3.10
N MET A 565 1.83 13.20 -2.51
CA MET A 565 2.16 11.93 -3.15
C MET A 565 0.85 11.13 -3.32
N VAL A 566 -0.09 11.66 -4.09
CA VAL A 566 -1.37 11.02 -4.34
C VAL A 566 -1.09 10.01 -5.42
N ALA A 567 -1.12 8.74 -5.07
CA ALA A 567 -1.20 7.70 -6.07
C ALA A 567 -2.50 7.92 -6.87
N LYS A 568 -2.35 8.50 -8.06
CA LYS A 568 -3.40 8.56 -9.06
C LYS A 568 -3.17 7.40 -10.00
N GLY A 569 -3.87 6.30 -9.76
CA GLY A 569 -4.13 5.35 -10.83
C GLY A 569 -4.99 6.01 -11.89
N LYS A 570 -4.80 5.63 -13.15
CA LYS A 570 -5.69 6.03 -14.24
C LYS A 570 -6.55 4.82 -14.60
N PRO A 571 -7.87 4.83 -14.35
CA PRO A 571 -8.74 3.74 -14.78
C PRO A 571 -8.54 3.46 -16.29
N GLY A 572 -8.13 2.23 -16.63
CA GLY A 572 -7.92 1.75 -17.99
C GLY A 572 -6.56 2.04 -18.65
N PHE A 573 -5.66 2.85 -18.04
CA PHE A 573 -4.27 2.96 -18.51
C PHE A 573 -3.33 2.25 -17.54
N LEU A 574 -2.85 1.08 -17.94
CA LEU A 574 -1.91 0.28 -17.16
C LEU A 574 -0.49 0.82 -17.41
N SER A 575 0.21 1.20 -16.34
CA SER A 575 1.48 1.92 -16.43
C SER A 575 2.55 1.10 -17.15
N SER A 576 3.37 1.77 -17.97
CA SER A 576 4.55 1.19 -18.63
C SER A 576 5.77 1.05 -17.70
N THR A 577 5.58 1.20 -16.39
CA THR A 577 6.60 1.16 -15.32
C THR A 577 5.98 0.56 -14.05
N ALA A 578 5.28 -0.57 -14.23
CA ALA A 578 4.48 -1.23 -13.20
C ALA A 578 5.29 -2.27 -12.41
N ASP A 579 6.38 -2.76 -12.99
CA ASP A 579 7.37 -3.58 -12.31
C ASP A 579 8.32 -2.67 -11.51
N ILE A 580 8.31 -2.85 -10.19
CA ILE A 580 9.09 -2.02 -9.25
C ILE A 580 10.30 -2.75 -8.68
N VAL A 581 10.55 -3.99 -9.12
CA VAL A 581 11.72 -4.75 -8.71
C VAL A 581 12.86 -4.37 -9.65
N ASP A 582 13.14 -5.14 -10.71
CA ASP A 582 14.37 -4.96 -11.49
C ASP A 582 14.38 -3.75 -12.43
N PRO A 583 13.28 -3.42 -13.16
CA PRO A 583 13.27 -2.31 -14.11
C PRO A 583 13.59 -0.96 -13.47
N CYS A 584 13.18 -0.74 -12.23
CA CYS A 584 13.50 0.49 -11.51
C CYS A 584 15.00 0.58 -11.18
N LEU A 585 15.60 -0.51 -10.70
CA LEU A 585 17.02 -0.51 -10.36
C LEU A 585 17.94 -0.25 -11.55
N ALA A 586 17.49 -0.47 -12.79
CA ALA A 586 18.27 -0.09 -13.96
C ALA A 586 18.71 1.39 -13.93
N CYS A 587 17.94 2.26 -13.26
CA CYS A 587 18.27 3.67 -13.01
C CYS A 587 18.42 4.01 -11.51
N HIS A 588 17.69 3.32 -10.64
CA HIS A 588 17.62 3.53 -9.19
C HIS A 588 18.59 2.60 -8.46
N ASN A 589 19.88 2.81 -8.71
CA ASN A 589 20.98 2.01 -8.17
C ASN A 589 22.01 2.88 -7.43
N PRO A 590 23.00 2.28 -6.75
CA PRO A 590 23.98 3.00 -5.94
C PRO A 590 24.82 4.02 -6.71
N ASN A 591 24.90 3.91 -8.04
CA ASN A 591 25.75 4.78 -8.85
C ASN A 591 25.06 6.10 -9.26
N THR A 592 23.79 6.32 -8.90
CA THR A 592 23.02 7.50 -9.33
C THR A 592 22.96 8.58 -8.25
N PRO A 593 23.71 9.70 -8.39
CA PRO A 593 23.69 10.75 -7.39
C PRO A 593 22.30 11.41 -7.23
N PRO A 594 21.93 11.85 -6.02
CA PRO A 594 20.64 12.49 -5.71
C PRO A 594 20.52 13.94 -6.19
N THR A 595 20.81 14.21 -7.46
CA THR A 595 20.80 15.57 -8.03
C THR A 595 19.46 16.28 -7.89
N GLN A 596 18.35 15.54 -7.77
CA GLN A 596 17.03 16.11 -7.49
C GLN A 596 17.01 16.96 -6.21
N ALA A 597 17.62 16.48 -5.12
CA ALA A 597 17.58 17.19 -3.83
C ALA A 597 18.31 18.54 -3.91
N ILE A 598 19.34 18.61 -4.77
CA ILE A 598 20.13 19.81 -5.03
C ILE A 598 19.37 20.75 -5.99
N ARG A 599 18.90 20.25 -7.13
CA ARG A 599 18.18 21.02 -8.17
C ARG A 599 16.85 21.58 -7.71
N GLU A 600 16.20 20.94 -6.74
CA GLU A 600 14.97 21.45 -6.12
C GLU A 600 15.26 22.32 -4.88
N MET A 601 16.54 22.59 -4.57
CA MET A 601 16.97 23.45 -3.46
C MET A 601 16.49 22.97 -2.07
N HIS A 602 16.26 21.66 -1.91
CA HIS A 602 15.94 21.05 -0.62
C HIS A 602 17.16 20.99 0.30
N THR A 603 18.36 20.97 -0.27
CA THR A 603 19.63 21.08 0.46
C THR A 603 20.67 21.72 -0.45
N LYS A 604 21.70 22.34 0.16
CA LYS A 604 22.81 22.99 -0.55
C LYS A 604 24.14 22.72 0.15
N ALA A 605 25.25 22.80 -0.58
CA ALA A 605 26.59 22.50 -0.05
C ALA A 605 27.03 23.32 1.18
N SER A 606 26.38 24.45 1.44
CA SER A 606 26.62 25.25 2.66
C SER A 606 25.84 24.80 3.89
N ASP A 607 24.88 23.89 3.73
CA ASP A 607 24.14 23.30 4.83
C ASP A 607 25.03 22.31 5.59
N TRP A 608 24.98 22.33 6.92
CA TRP A 608 25.85 21.48 7.74
C TRP A 608 25.52 19.98 7.60
N ASP A 609 24.29 19.66 7.24
CA ASP A 609 23.75 18.31 7.05
C ASP A 609 23.61 17.93 5.56
N PHE A 610 24.32 18.63 4.66
CA PHE A 610 24.22 18.41 3.21
C PHE A 610 24.42 16.94 2.83
N VAL A 611 25.50 16.32 3.33
CA VAL A 611 25.82 14.91 3.05
C VAL A 611 24.74 13.97 3.58
N GLU A 612 24.19 14.26 4.76
CA GLU A 612 23.10 13.50 5.36
C GLU A 612 21.83 13.59 4.52
N GLN A 613 21.46 14.79 4.07
CA GLN A 613 20.28 15.02 3.23
C GLN A 613 20.42 14.37 1.86
N LEU A 614 21.62 14.41 1.25
CA LEU A 614 21.90 13.66 0.02
C LEU A 614 21.78 12.15 0.25
N THR A 615 22.37 11.64 1.34
CA THR A 615 22.33 10.21 1.67
C THR A 615 20.90 9.72 1.80
N VAL A 616 20.04 10.36 2.60
CA VAL A 616 18.64 9.93 2.75
C VAL A 616 17.78 10.23 1.53
N SER A 617 18.21 11.11 0.63
CA SER A 617 17.49 11.41 -0.61
C SER A 617 17.96 10.57 -1.80
N HIS A 618 18.97 9.71 -1.60
CA HIS A 618 19.59 8.91 -2.65
C HIS A 618 18.54 8.08 -3.41
N PRO A 619 18.53 8.11 -4.76
CA PRO A 619 17.55 7.38 -5.56
C PRO A 619 17.82 5.87 -5.63
N ASP A 620 18.83 5.36 -4.92
CA ASP A 620 19.13 3.93 -4.89
C ASP A 620 17.98 3.21 -4.20
N HIS A 621 17.50 2.11 -4.77
CA HIS A 621 16.27 1.46 -4.33
C HIS A 621 16.27 1.13 -2.83
N LYS A 622 17.42 0.67 -2.30
CA LYS A 622 17.59 0.32 -0.88
C LYS A 622 17.53 1.50 0.08
N VAL A 623 17.73 2.73 -0.40
CA VAL A 623 17.59 3.95 0.41
C VAL A 623 16.24 4.59 0.15
N TRP A 624 15.87 4.69 -1.13
CA TRP A 624 14.67 5.39 -1.56
C TRP A 624 13.43 4.79 -0.91
N MET A 625 13.25 3.46 -0.93
CA MET A 625 12.05 2.84 -0.32
C MET A 625 11.96 3.09 1.17
N HIS A 626 13.06 2.86 1.89
CA HIS A 626 13.12 3.08 3.33
C HIS A 626 12.85 4.53 3.70
N SER A 627 13.62 5.46 3.12
CA SER A 627 13.52 6.89 3.43
C SER A 627 12.17 7.49 3.05
N LEU A 628 11.56 7.01 1.96
CA LEU A 628 10.24 7.45 1.51
C LEU A 628 9.15 7.08 2.52
N HIS A 629 9.07 5.81 2.91
CA HIS A 629 8.04 5.29 3.82
C HIS A 629 8.28 5.69 5.28
N THR A 630 9.49 6.12 5.63
CA THR A 630 9.83 6.64 6.97
C THR A 630 9.89 8.16 7.05
N ASN A 631 9.66 8.87 5.94
CA ASN A 631 9.68 10.34 5.84
C ASN A 631 11.03 10.97 6.21
N GLN A 632 12.11 10.33 5.77
CA GLN A 632 13.48 10.74 6.10
C GLN A 632 14.10 11.65 5.04
N ARG A 633 13.53 11.71 3.82
CA ARG A 633 14.11 12.46 2.70
C ARG A 633 14.12 13.96 2.94
N ALA A 634 15.01 14.69 2.28
CA ALA A 634 15.05 16.16 2.32
C ALA A 634 13.77 16.79 1.72
N THR A 635 13.14 16.06 0.83
CA THR A 635 11.91 16.47 0.14
C THR A 635 10.65 16.28 0.99
N GLN A 636 10.73 15.58 2.13
CA GLN A 636 9.60 15.22 3.01
C GLN A 636 9.66 16.02 4.31
N ASP A 637 9.17 17.26 4.28
CA ASP A 637 9.04 18.15 5.44
C ASP A 637 7.56 18.28 5.85
N ARG A 638 7.30 18.33 7.16
CA ARG A 638 5.96 18.48 7.76
C ARG A 638 5.53 19.93 7.93
N GLU A 639 6.47 20.87 8.03
CA GLU A 639 6.15 22.30 8.28
C GLU A 639 5.59 23.02 7.05
N ASN A 640 5.88 22.51 5.85
CA ASN A 640 5.60 23.20 4.59
C ASN A 640 4.76 22.37 3.61
N GLY A 641 3.98 21.46 4.17
CA GLY A 641 2.76 20.99 3.54
C GLY A 641 2.83 19.63 2.86
N VAL A 642 3.79 19.27 2.00
CA VAL A 642 3.34 18.32 0.94
C VAL A 642 4.34 17.32 0.34
N ARG A 643 4.97 16.46 1.17
CA ARG A 643 5.47 15.11 0.75
C ARG A 643 5.52 14.05 1.88
N ASN A 644 4.88 14.29 3.02
CA ASN A 644 4.79 13.28 4.07
C ASN A 644 3.90 12.11 3.62
N ILE A 645 4.32 10.87 3.89
CA ILE A 645 3.58 9.64 3.61
C ILE A 645 3.19 9.01 4.93
N GLU A 646 1.90 8.73 5.09
CA GLU A 646 1.43 7.87 6.17
C GLU A 646 1.66 6.41 5.75
N PHE A 647 2.45 5.69 6.53
CA PHE A 647 2.69 4.27 6.32
C PHE A 647 1.68 3.49 7.20
N PRO A 648 0.80 2.66 6.60
CA PRO A 648 -0.33 2.06 7.31
C PRO A 648 0.05 0.89 8.25
N ALA A 649 1.23 0.30 8.05
CA ALA A 649 1.76 -0.79 8.85
C ALA A 649 2.86 -0.31 9.82
N ASP A 650 3.37 -1.20 10.66
CA ASP A 650 4.57 -0.95 11.43
C ASP A 650 5.79 -0.85 10.50
N LYS A 651 6.50 0.28 10.59
CA LYS A 651 7.72 0.53 9.82
C LYS A 651 8.85 -0.43 10.20
N ALA A 652 8.78 -1.05 11.37
CA ALA A 652 9.72 -2.07 11.81
C ALA A 652 9.47 -3.43 11.14
N ASN A 653 8.27 -3.70 10.62
CA ASN A 653 7.90 -4.97 10.00
C ASN A 653 8.58 -5.17 8.63
N CYS A 654 9.82 -5.68 8.63
CA CYS A 654 10.59 -5.90 7.41
C CYS A 654 9.89 -6.83 6.41
N TYR A 655 9.10 -7.80 6.89
CA TYR A 655 8.40 -8.79 6.06
C TYR A 655 7.25 -8.18 5.23
N ARG A 656 6.90 -6.91 5.46
CA ARG A 656 5.97 -6.19 4.57
C ARG A 656 6.50 -6.03 3.16
N CYS A 657 7.82 -5.97 2.98
CA CYS A 657 8.42 -5.82 1.65
C CYS A 657 9.43 -6.91 1.34
N HIS A 658 10.21 -7.33 2.33
CA HIS A 658 11.30 -8.27 2.12
C HIS A 658 10.81 -9.69 1.89
N GLU A 659 11.42 -10.33 0.88
CA GLU A 659 11.31 -11.77 0.68
C GLU A 659 12.17 -12.48 1.72
N GLY A 660 11.54 -13.17 2.68
CA GLY A 660 12.24 -13.83 3.78
C GLY A 660 13.20 -12.90 4.54
N ASP A 661 14.37 -13.41 4.88
CA ASP A 661 15.36 -12.72 5.71
C ASP A 661 16.38 -11.88 4.91
N THR A 662 15.97 -11.40 3.73
CA THR A 662 16.85 -10.64 2.81
C THR A 662 17.29 -9.26 3.33
N PHE A 663 16.78 -8.83 4.48
CA PHE A 663 17.19 -7.61 5.20
C PHE A 663 18.46 -7.78 6.07
N GLY A 664 19.05 -8.98 6.11
CA GLY A 664 20.32 -9.22 6.80
C GLY A 664 21.48 -8.35 6.29
N VAL A 665 22.33 -7.90 7.22
CA VAL A 665 23.46 -6.99 6.96
C VAL A 665 24.61 -7.69 6.22
N GLU A 666 24.66 -9.01 6.28
CA GLU A 666 25.75 -9.83 5.75
C GLU A 666 25.90 -9.65 4.23
N ARG A 667 24.79 -9.60 3.49
CA ARG A 667 24.82 -9.36 2.04
C ARG A 667 25.36 -7.96 1.72
N LEU A 668 24.87 -6.93 2.41
CA LEU A 668 25.33 -5.54 2.18
C LEU A 668 26.81 -5.38 2.51
N THR A 669 27.30 -6.09 3.53
CA THR A 669 28.72 -6.10 3.90
C THR A 669 29.58 -6.82 2.86
N ALA A 670 29.05 -7.90 2.26
CA ALA A 670 29.80 -8.72 1.31
C ALA A 670 29.85 -8.13 -0.11
N VAL A 671 28.72 -7.62 -0.61
CA VAL A 671 28.56 -7.21 -2.02
C VAL A 671 27.86 -5.86 -2.19
N GLY A 672 27.57 -5.14 -1.10
CA GLY A 672 26.92 -3.84 -1.18
C GLY A 672 27.83 -2.79 -1.81
N ARG A 673 27.34 -2.09 -2.82
CA ARG A 673 28.05 -0.93 -3.39
C ARG A 673 27.80 0.34 -2.58
N PRO A 674 28.85 1.18 -2.41
CA PRO A 674 28.71 2.49 -1.82
C PRO A 674 27.82 3.37 -2.70
N LEU A 675 27.13 4.32 -2.06
CA LEU A 675 26.28 5.30 -2.75
C LEU A 675 27.14 6.41 -3.32
N ALA A 676 27.01 6.68 -4.62
CA ALA A 676 27.69 7.75 -5.31
C ALA A 676 27.03 9.11 -5.01
N LEU A 677 27.84 10.07 -4.59
CA LEU A 677 27.43 11.45 -4.36
C LEU A 677 28.15 12.39 -5.31
N ASP A 678 27.52 13.52 -5.56
CA ASP A 678 28.04 14.65 -6.31
C ASP A 678 27.87 15.88 -5.42
N LEU A 679 28.92 16.24 -4.69
CA LEU A 679 28.88 17.28 -3.66
C LEU A 679 28.99 18.69 -4.25
N ASP A 680 29.46 18.82 -5.49
CA ASP A 680 29.62 20.09 -6.19
C ASP A 680 28.65 20.29 -7.37
N TYR A 681 27.61 19.45 -7.47
CA TYR A 681 26.60 19.53 -8.53
C TYR A 681 25.98 20.92 -8.62
N ASN A 682 25.96 21.46 -9.85
CA ASN A 682 25.39 22.77 -10.11
C ASN A 682 23.84 22.73 -10.00
N PRO A 683 23.22 23.40 -9.01
CA PRO A 683 21.75 23.42 -8.88
C PRO A 683 21.05 24.02 -10.09
N ASP A 684 21.70 24.96 -10.80
CA ASP A 684 21.17 25.64 -11.98
C ASP A 684 21.38 24.84 -13.30
N SER A 685 21.88 23.60 -13.23
CA SER A 685 22.09 22.81 -14.43
C SER A 685 20.79 22.57 -15.21
N ARG A 686 20.80 22.98 -16.48
CA ARG A 686 19.70 22.74 -17.44
C ARG A 686 19.88 21.46 -18.25
N VAL A 687 20.91 20.67 -17.97
CA VAL A 687 21.19 19.42 -18.69
C VAL A 687 20.05 18.41 -18.43
N HIS A 688 19.45 17.90 -19.51
CA HIS A 688 18.32 16.99 -19.48
C HIS A 688 18.54 15.82 -20.47
N PRO A 689 18.59 14.55 -20.01
CA PRO A 689 18.64 14.14 -18.61
C PRO A 689 19.93 14.66 -17.93
N ALA A 690 19.99 14.72 -16.60
CA ALA A 690 21.18 15.17 -15.86
C ALA A 690 22.37 14.19 -16.06
N THR A 691 23.09 14.34 -17.18
CA THR A 691 24.28 13.55 -17.55
C THR A 691 25.58 14.22 -17.10
N ASP A 692 25.50 15.45 -16.61
CA ASP A 692 26.61 16.27 -16.16
C ASP A 692 26.98 16.01 -14.69
N ILE A 693 26.78 14.78 -14.23
CA ILE A 693 27.14 14.35 -12.88
C ILE A 693 28.63 14.04 -12.78
N THR A 694 29.24 14.46 -11.67
CA THR A 694 30.63 14.12 -11.33
C THR A 694 30.64 13.46 -9.96
N ILE A 695 30.92 12.15 -9.93
CA ILE A 695 30.98 11.42 -8.67
C ILE A 695 32.29 11.79 -7.97
N ASP A 696 32.19 12.51 -6.86
CA ASP A 696 33.34 13.01 -6.08
C ASP A 696 33.35 12.50 -4.64
N ALA A 697 32.25 11.93 -4.17
CA ALA A 697 32.14 11.38 -2.82
C ALA A 697 31.22 10.16 -2.75
N TYR A 698 31.29 9.47 -1.62
CA TYR A 698 30.56 8.23 -1.36
C TYR A 698 30.04 8.14 0.08
N THR A 699 28.94 7.39 0.24
CA THR A 699 28.48 6.89 1.54
C THR A 699 28.52 5.36 1.57
N SER A 700 29.02 4.78 2.67
CA SER A 700 29.14 3.33 2.84
C SER A 700 27.79 2.61 2.73
N PRO A 701 27.75 1.39 2.15
CA PRO A 701 26.51 0.69 1.79
C PRO A 701 25.61 0.35 2.98
N VAL A 702 26.14 -0.25 4.06
CA VAL A 702 25.35 -0.67 5.22
C VAL A 702 24.85 0.56 5.96
N SER A 703 25.76 1.49 6.26
CA SER A 703 25.44 2.74 6.95
C SER A 703 24.34 3.48 6.22
N ALA A 704 24.43 3.64 4.90
CA ALA A 704 23.41 4.37 4.18
C ALA A 704 22.03 3.70 4.19
N THR A 705 21.96 2.36 4.08
CA THR A 705 20.70 1.63 4.16
C THR A 705 20.05 1.79 5.53
N CYS A 706 20.80 1.66 6.62
CA CYS A 706 20.26 1.87 7.97
C CYS A 706 19.92 3.34 8.22
N TYR A 707 20.75 4.26 7.74
CA TYR A 707 20.54 5.71 7.88
C TYR A 707 19.26 6.16 7.18
N ALA A 708 18.84 5.46 6.11
CA ALA A 708 17.59 5.75 5.41
C ALA A 708 16.35 5.72 6.31
N CYS A 709 16.35 5.00 7.44
CA CYS A 709 15.28 5.01 8.45
C CYS A 709 15.68 5.76 9.73
N HIS A 710 16.96 5.72 10.11
CA HIS A 710 17.44 6.20 11.41
C HIS A 710 18.06 7.61 11.39
N ALA A 711 18.09 8.30 10.26
CA ALA A 711 18.74 9.61 10.13
C ALA A 711 18.11 10.71 10.97
N LYS A 712 16.78 10.80 10.99
CA LYS A 712 16.02 11.88 11.64
C LYS A 712 15.14 11.35 12.76
N HIS A 713 14.91 12.20 13.75
CA HIS A 713 13.95 12.01 14.84
C HIS A 713 13.09 13.26 14.98
N GLU A 714 11.94 13.13 15.62
CA GLU A 714 11.12 14.29 15.99
C GLU A 714 11.79 15.03 17.16
N ASP A 715 11.94 16.34 17.03
CA ASP A 715 12.32 17.22 18.14
C ASP A 715 11.10 17.58 19.02
N ALA A 716 11.31 18.46 20.00
CA ALA A 716 10.26 18.88 20.94
C ALA A 716 9.05 19.56 20.26
N ASP A 717 9.23 20.10 19.05
CA ASP A 717 8.21 20.76 18.26
C ASP A 717 7.57 19.81 17.21
N GLY A 718 7.96 18.52 17.22
CA GLY A 718 7.46 17.51 16.28
C GLY A 718 8.11 17.58 14.89
N LYS A 719 9.22 18.32 14.76
CA LYS A 719 9.95 18.47 13.49
C LYS A 719 10.97 17.35 13.33
N MET A 720 11.02 16.77 12.13
CA MET A 720 12.03 15.76 11.79
C MET A 720 13.42 16.41 11.60
N VAL A 721 14.33 16.18 12.53
CA VAL A 721 15.71 16.72 12.51
C VAL A 721 16.77 15.62 12.55
N ILE A 722 17.89 15.88 11.88
CA ILE A 722 19.01 14.93 11.79
C ILE A 722 19.58 14.61 13.17
N ASN A 723 19.69 13.31 13.48
CA ASN A 723 20.30 12.80 14.69
C ASN A 723 21.80 12.58 14.50
N LYS A 724 22.60 13.54 14.97
CA LYS A 724 24.06 13.51 14.89
C LYS A 724 24.70 12.27 15.55
N ALA A 725 24.04 11.69 16.56
CA ALA A 725 24.58 10.54 17.27
C ALA A 725 24.57 9.26 16.41
N VAL A 726 23.59 9.12 15.51
CA VAL A 726 23.45 7.94 14.65
C VAL A 726 24.62 7.85 13.66
N ARG A 727 24.90 8.95 12.94
CA ARG A 727 26.06 9.03 12.05
C ARG A 727 27.37 8.79 12.81
N ALA A 728 27.54 9.44 13.97
CA ALA A 728 28.74 9.26 14.78
C ALA A 728 28.95 7.81 15.24
N HIS A 729 27.87 7.10 15.61
CA HIS A 729 27.90 5.68 15.91
C HIS A 729 28.30 4.83 14.70
N MET A 730 27.73 5.10 13.53
CA MET A 730 28.10 4.39 12.29
C MET A 730 29.57 4.61 11.92
N GLU A 731 30.07 5.84 12.04
CA GLU A 731 31.47 6.19 11.73
C GLU A 731 32.49 5.51 12.67
N GLN A 732 32.12 5.30 13.94
CA GLN A 732 32.92 4.52 14.90
C GLN A 732 33.06 3.04 14.50
N ASN A 733 32.11 2.52 13.71
CA ASN A 733 32.04 1.11 13.31
C ASN A 733 32.41 0.88 11.83
N GLY A 734 33.08 1.84 11.20
CA GLY A 734 33.60 1.75 9.83
C GLY A 734 32.72 2.41 8.76
N GLY A 735 31.53 2.89 9.11
CA GLY A 735 30.68 3.66 8.21
C GLY A 735 31.34 4.97 7.77
N ARG A 736 31.13 5.40 6.53
CA ARG A 736 31.65 6.67 6.01
C ARG A 736 30.59 7.40 5.21
N PHE A 737 30.62 8.73 5.27
CA PHE A 737 29.61 9.62 4.67
C PHE A 737 30.31 10.79 3.99
N GLY A 738 30.08 10.96 2.69
CA GLY A 738 30.62 12.07 1.91
C GLY A 738 32.15 12.05 1.80
N VAL A 739 32.75 10.87 1.68
CA VAL A 739 34.21 10.69 1.58
C VAL A 739 34.63 10.23 0.19
N THR A 740 35.90 10.38 -0.18
CA THR A 740 36.41 9.84 -1.45
C THR A 740 36.45 8.31 -1.42
N ALA A 741 36.52 7.67 -2.60
CA ALA A 741 36.56 6.20 -2.70
C ALA A 741 37.66 5.54 -1.85
N ASN A 742 38.83 6.19 -1.74
CA ASN A 742 39.99 5.66 -1.00
C ASN A 742 39.83 5.78 0.53
N GLU A 743 38.85 6.55 1.02
CA GLU A 743 38.59 6.76 2.44
C GLU A 743 37.47 5.85 2.98
N LEU A 744 36.79 5.11 2.09
CA LEU A 744 35.84 4.07 2.47
C LEU A 744 36.54 3.01 3.33
N GLN A 745 35.80 2.45 4.28
CA GLN A 745 36.27 1.41 5.18
C GLN A 745 35.31 0.24 5.21
N VAL A 746 35.82 -0.91 5.67
CA VAL A 746 34.99 -2.09 5.92
C VAL A 746 34.09 -1.81 7.12
N GLU A 747 32.78 -2.00 6.93
CA GLU A 747 31.78 -1.84 7.96
C GLU A 747 31.71 -3.09 8.85
N SER A 748 31.79 -2.90 10.17
CA SER A 748 31.75 -3.99 11.15
C SER A 748 30.35 -4.23 11.75
N CYS A 749 29.32 -3.66 11.11
CA CYS A 749 27.94 -3.62 11.61
C CYS A 749 27.37 -5.01 11.91
N GLY A 750 27.63 -5.99 11.02
CA GLY A 750 27.12 -7.37 11.15
C GLY A 750 27.63 -8.13 12.39
N VAL A 751 28.66 -7.62 13.08
CA VAL A 751 29.14 -8.21 14.34
C VAL A 751 28.12 -8.04 15.48
N CYS A 752 27.43 -6.90 15.50
CA CYS A 752 26.44 -6.58 16.53
C CYS A 752 25.00 -6.61 15.99
N HIS A 753 24.80 -6.20 14.75
CA HIS A 753 23.51 -6.22 14.04
C HIS A 753 23.40 -7.45 13.15
N SER A 754 23.55 -8.64 13.76
CA SER A 754 23.22 -9.90 13.09
C SER A 754 21.73 -9.95 12.75
N LEU A 755 21.35 -10.80 11.80
CA LEU A 755 19.95 -11.04 11.46
C LEU A 755 19.07 -11.31 12.70
N ASP A 756 19.50 -12.17 13.62
CA ASP A 756 18.75 -12.46 14.86
C ASP A 756 18.59 -11.23 15.76
N ASN A 757 19.65 -10.43 15.90
CA ASN A 757 19.58 -9.21 16.68
C ASN A 757 18.69 -8.17 16.01
N LEU A 758 18.71 -8.07 14.67
CA LEU A 758 17.81 -7.19 13.92
C LEU A 758 16.35 -7.57 14.14
N LYS A 759 16.01 -8.87 14.03
CA LYS A 759 14.66 -9.36 14.32
C LYS A 759 14.23 -8.99 15.75
N LYS A 760 15.12 -9.23 16.72
CA LYS A 760 14.84 -8.91 18.13
C LYS A 760 14.59 -7.43 18.38
N VAL A 761 15.41 -6.51 17.83
CA VAL A 761 15.27 -5.07 18.10
C VAL A 761 14.14 -4.41 17.31
N HIS A 762 13.66 -5.06 16.24
CA HIS A 762 12.49 -4.64 15.45
C HIS A 762 11.22 -5.44 15.75
N ASN A 763 11.26 -6.33 16.74
CA ASN A 763 10.12 -7.13 17.19
C ASN A 763 9.48 -8.00 16.07
N LEU A 764 10.33 -8.69 15.29
CA LEU A 764 9.96 -9.56 14.16
C LEU A 764 9.88 -11.05 14.49
#